data_AF-A0A6N2KVE7-F1
#
_entry.id   AF-A0A6N2KVE7-F1
#
_cell.length_a   1.000
_cell.length_b   1.000
_cell.length_c   1.000
_cell.angle_alpha   90.00
_cell.angle_beta   90.00
_cell.angle_gamma   90.00
#
_symmetry.space_group_name_H-M   'P 1'
#
loop_
_entity.id
_entity.type
_entity.pdbx_description
1 polymer ?
#
loop_
_entity_poly.entity_id
_entity_poly.type
_entity_poly.pdbx_seq_one_letter_code
_entity_poly.pdbx_strand_id
1 'polypeptide(L)'
;MVCWPFFADQAMNCRYSCNEWVVGMEIDNNVKREGVEMLVKELMEGDEGEKMREKAMEWKRLAEEAAGPKGTSSINLDKKIAREKEREMGSISKPHVVVIPCPVQGHIKTMLKFAKLLHYKGLHVTFVNTEFNHKRLLREMGSISKPHVVVIPCPLQGHIKTMLKFAKLLRYKGLHITFVNTEFNHKRLLRSGGLHAVDDLPGFHFETIPDGLPPSDIDATQSIPSLCDAMNKNFLAPFTDLLLKLKNTVSENNPPITCVVADPFAPFSIKAGEEVGLPVVMYATMNACGYMGFKHLYALREKGFTPIKGHIKTMLKFAKLLHYKGLHVTFVNTEFNHKRLLRSRGPDALDDLPGFHFRTIPDGLPPSDIDATQAIPSLCDAMNKNFLAPFTDLLLKLKNTVSEDNPPITCIVADPFAPVAIRAGEEVGLPVVMYATTNACGYMGFKQLYTLREKGFIIPIKDLSDLSNDYLETKVDCAPGMKDVRLKDFPFIQTTDPDDVVFNFVMGAAETSVKARAIALHTFDALEPEVLDGLSTIFPRVYSIGPLQLLLNQIEENGLKSIGYNLWKEDRACLQWLDTKEPKSVVYVNFGSITVMTADQLVEFAMGLANSKISFLWIIRPDLVTGESAVLPAEFAETENRRLNHPAVGGFLTHSGWGSTIESLCAGVPMVCWPFFSDQTMNCRYSCKEWGVGMQIDNNVKREEVEMLVKELMEGGEVRNEEKMGSKPEADHSMPHIVLIPCPLQSHIKTMLKLAKLFHSKGFHITFVNTEFNHKRFLKSRGPDALDGLPNFRFETIPDGLPPSHIDATQEIDSITMAVENNMLAPFKDLLAKLVNPAVTCIVSDAFMPFTITAAEEAGLKVVMFVSMSACGYMGYKQLHSLKEKGFFPLKDKWRLESGNDFRYWKLSLMNCVLTDESYLRNGYLENTII
;
A
#
# COMPACT_ATOMS: atom_id res chain seq x y z
N MET A 1 25.30 -22.58 -7.83
CA MET A 1 25.94 -21.30 -8.22
C MET A 1 25.64 -20.27 -7.15
N VAL A 2 26.46 -19.24 -6.96
CA VAL A 2 26.14 -18.15 -6.04
C VAL A 2 25.62 -16.96 -6.85
N CYS A 3 24.46 -16.42 -6.48
CA CYS A 3 23.73 -15.39 -7.21
C CYS A 3 23.62 -14.12 -6.37
N TRP A 4 24.02 -12.97 -6.93
CA TRP A 4 23.80 -11.66 -6.32
C TRP A 4 23.24 -10.73 -7.40
N PRO A 5 21.92 -10.44 -7.39
CA PRO A 5 21.27 -9.66 -8.44
C PRO A 5 21.38 -8.15 -8.18
N PHE A 6 21.83 -7.39 -9.19
CA PHE A 6 21.98 -5.93 -9.09
C PHE A 6 20.94 -5.15 -9.90
N PHE A 7 20.66 -5.55 -11.15
CA PHE A 7 19.81 -4.75 -12.04
C PHE A 7 19.08 -5.56 -13.14
N ALA A 8 18.05 -4.95 -13.73
CA ALA A 8 17.25 -5.49 -14.83
C ALA A 8 16.70 -6.91 -14.53
N ASP A 9 16.88 -7.87 -15.45
CA ASP A 9 16.34 -9.23 -15.31
C ASP A 9 17.12 -10.11 -14.31
N GLN A 10 18.20 -9.60 -13.69
CA GLN A 10 19.04 -10.38 -12.76
C GLN A 10 18.28 -10.90 -11.54
N ALA A 11 17.37 -10.12 -10.96
CA ALA A 11 16.54 -10.58 -9.83
C ALA A 11 15.62 -11.75 -10.24
N MET A 12 15.07 -11.70 -11.45
CA MET A 12 14.28 -12.80 -12.02
C MET A 12 15.15 -14.02 -12.33
N ASN A 13 16.34 -13.83 -12.91
CA ASN A 13 17.31 -14.91 -13.13
C ASN A 13 17.75 -15.55 -11.80
N CYS A 14 17.91 -14.77 -10.73
CA CYS A 14 18.24 -15.24 -9.39
C CYS A 14 17.12 -16.12 -8.82
N ARG A 15 15.88 -15.61 -8.84
CA ARG A 15 14.67 -16.36 -8.43
C ARG A 15 14.57 -17.71 -9.15
N TYR A 16 14.69 -17.72 -10.48
CA TYR A 16 14.63 -18.97 -11.25
C TYR A 16 15.81 -19.91 -10.94
N SER A 17 17.03 -19.38 -10.75
CA SER A 17 18.21 -20.20 -10.45
C SER A 17 18.12 -20.87 -9.07
N CYS A 18 17.62 -20.15 -8.06
CA CYS A 18 17.54 -20.65 -6.69
C CYS A 18 16.30 -21.51 -6.45
N ASN A 19 15.11 -21.03 -6.86
CA ASN A 19 13.83 -21.63 -6.45
C ASN A 19 13.29 -22.66 -7.45
N GLU A 20 13.34 -22.34 -8.75
CA GLU A 20 12.64 -23.12 -9.80
C GLU A 20 13.55 -24.19 -10.43
N TRP A 21 14.80 -23.82 -10.69
CA TRP A 21 15.80 -24.70 -11.31
C TRP A 21 16.63 -25.45 -10.27
N VAL A 22 16.67 -24.96 -9.03
CA VAL A 22 17.42 -25.49 -7.87
C VAL A 22 18.88 -25.77 -8.22
N VAL A 23 19.55 -24.73 -8.74
CA VAL A 23 20.98 -24.73 -9.09
C VAL A 23 21.73 -23.54 -8.48
N GLY A 24 21.07 -22.67 -7.73
CA GLY A 24 21.58 -21.41 -7.20
C GLY A 24 21.32 -21.18 -5.71
N MET A 25 22.17 -20.37 -5.09
CA MET A 25 22.01 -19.81 -3.74
C MET A 25 22.13 -18.29 -3.86
N GLU A 26 21.21 -17.54 -3.26
CA GLU A 26 21.24 -16.08 -3.27
C GLU A 26 22.16 -15.55 -2.15
N ILE A 27 22.96 -14.52 -2.45
CA ILE A 27 23.68 -13.75 -1.41
C ILE A 27 22.72 -12.71 -0.84
N ASP A 28 22.72 -12.57 0.49
CA ASP A 28 22.11 -11.44 1.19
C ASP A 28 22.56 -10.10 0.55
N ASN A 29 21.63 -9.15 0.43
CA ASN A 29 21.92 -7.82 -0.08
C ASN A 29 23.03 -7.11 0.72
N ASN A 30 23.21 -7.46 2.00
CA ASN A 30 24.34 -7.03 2.83
C ASN A 30 25.46 -8.08 2.79
N VAL A 31 26.33 -7.96 1.78
CA VAL A 31 27.40 -8.95 1.48
C VAL A 31 28.54 -8.90 2.52
N LYS A 32 28.38 -9.69 3.58
CA LYS A 32 29.41 -9.91 4.62
C LYS A 32 30.37 -11.02 4.20
N ARG A 33 31.66 -10.89 4.54
CA ARG A 33 32.70 -11.88 4.22
C ARG A 33 32.33 -13.28 4.71
N GLU A 34 31.82 -13.34 5.93
CA GLU A 34 31.45 -14.56 6.64
C GLU A 34 30.24 -15.23 5.96
N GLY A 35 29.28 -14.42 5.47
CA GLY A 35 28.15 -14.89 4.66
C GLY A 35 28.59 -15.49 3.33
N VAL A 36 29.50 -14.81 2.62
CA VAL A 36 30.09 -15.34 1.38
C VAL A 36 30.90 -16.62 1.63
N GLU A 37 31.66 -16.68 2.73
CA GLU A 37 32.43 -17.88 3.09
C GLU A 37 31.50 -19.07 3.39
N MET A 38 30.41 -18.85 4.13
CA MET A 38 29.40 -19.88 4.38
C MET A 38 28.72 -20.35 3.09
N LEU A 39 28.26 -19.43 2.22
CA LEU A 39 27.60 -19.78 0.95
C LEU A 39 28.55 -20.51 -0.03
N VAL A 40 29.83 -20.15 -0.04
CA VAL A 40 30.85 -20.85 -0.85
C VAL A 40 31.13 -22.24 -0.28
N LYS A 41 31.23 -22.40 1.04
CA LYS A 41 31.36 -23.72 1.69
C LYS A 41 30.15 -24.60 1.41
N GLU A 42 28.93 -24.09 1.60
CA GLU A 42 27.70 -24.86 1.35
C GLU A 42 27.59 -25.27 -0.12
N LEU A 43 27.91 -24.38 -1.07
CA LEU A 43 27.88 -24.71 -2.51
C LEU A 43 28.95 -25.76 -2.92
N MET A 44 30.12 -25.76 -2.26
CA MET A 44 31.25 -26.62 -2.63
C MET A 44 31.26 -27.95 -1.88
N GLU A 45 30.97 -27.94 -0.59
CA GLU A 45 31.18 -29.05 0.35
C GLU A 45 29.89 -29.50 1.05
N GLY A 46 28.83 -28.68 1.04
CA GLY A 46 27.56 -28.97 1.73
C GLY A 46 26.52 -29.76 0.92
N ASP A 47 25.49 -30.23 1.61
CA ASP A 47 24.41 -31.08 1.09
C ASP A 47 23.57 -30.36 0.03
N GLU A 48 23.31 -29.06 0.19
CA GLU A 48 22.58 -28.28 -0.83
C GLU A 48 23.47 -28.01 -2.04
N GLY A 49 24.78 -27.83 -1.83
CA GLY A 49 25.77 -27.81 -2.90
C GLY A 49 25.78 -29.10 -3.72
N GLU A 50 25.65 -30.26 -3.08
CA GLU A 50 25.55 -31.55 -3.78
C GLU A 50 24.29 -31.67 -4.63
N LYS A 51 23.11 -31.41 -4.05
CA LYS A 51 21.83 -31.42 -4.77
C LYS A 51 21.85 -30.50 -5.99
N MET A 52 22.43 -29.30 -5.86
CA MET A 52 22.59 -28.37 -6.98
C MET A 52 23.55 -28.86 -8.07
N ARG A 53 24.57 -29.67 -7.72
CA ARG A 53 25.47 -30.30 -8.71
C ARG A 53 24.75 -31.40 -9.50
N GLU A 54 23.99 -32.25 -8.82
CA GLU A 54 23.15 -33.26 -9.49
C GLU A 54 22.11 -32.60 -10.42
N LYS A 55 21.41 -31.57 -9.93
CA LYS A 55 20.40 -30.86 -10.70
C LYS A 55 20.99 -30.11 -11.90
N ALA A 56 22.18 -29.52 -11.75
CA ALA A 56 22.92 -28.93 -12.87
C ALA A 56 23.33 -29.98 -13.93
N MET A 57 23.64 -31.21 -13.53
CA MET A 57 23.93 -32.31 -14.46
C MET A 57 22.68 -32.81 -15.20
N GLU A 58 21.51 -32.83 -14.57
CA GLU A 58 20.23 -33.07 -15.25
C GLU A 58 19.96 -31.99 -16.31
N TRP A 59 20.04 -30.70 -15.93
CA TRP A 59 19.86 -29.58 -16.84
C TRP A 59 20.87 -29.59 -17.98
N LYS A 60 22.13 -29.98 -17.74
CA LYS A 60 23.15 -30.17 -18.78
C LYS A 60 22.71 -31.22 -19.80
N ARG A 61 22.27 -32.41 -19.38
CA ARG A 61 21.80 -33.47 -20.30
C ARG A 61 20.63 -32.98 -21.14
N LEU A 62 19.65 -32.32 -20.53
CA LEU A 62 18.48 -31.75 -21.22
C LEU A 62 18.89 -30.68 -22.25
N ALA A 63 19.89 -29.84 -21.94
CA ALA A 63 20.43 -28.85 -22.87
C ALA A 63 21.19 -29.49 -24.04
N GLU A 64 21.97 -30.55 -23.79
CA GLU A 64 22.67 -31.32 -24.82
C GLU A 64 21.69 -32.05 -25.76
N GLU A 65 20.61 -32.63 -25.23
CA GLU A 65 19.52 -33.24 -26.01
C GLU A 65 18.75 -32.20 -26.84
N ALA A 66 18.44 -31.03 -26.27
CA ALA A 66 17.77 -29.93 -26.99
C ALA A 66 18.65 -29.31 -28.10
N ALA A 67 19.97 -29.29 -27.91
CA ALA A 67 20.95 -28.77 -28.87
C ALA A 67 21.43 -29.81 -29.91
N GLY A 68 21.13 -31.10 -29.72
CA GLY A 68 21.56 -32.17 -30.62
C GLY A 68 21.02 -32.03 -32.06
N PRO A 69 21.51 -32.85 -33.03
CA PRO A 69 21.13 -32.73 -34.44
C PRO A 69 19.64 -32.94 -34.75
N LYS A 70 18.88 -33.58 -33.83
CA LYS A 70 17.41 -33.72 -33.88
C LYS A 70 16.73 -33.06 -32.67
N GLY A 71 17.46 -32.26 -31.91
CA GLY A 71 17.00 -31.55 -30.72
C GLY A 71 16.03 -30.41 -31.07
N THR A 72 15.22 -30.02 -30.08
CA THR A 72 14.19 -29.00 -30.23
C THR A 72 14.75 -27.64 -30.67
N SER A 73 15.90 -27.22 -30.14
CA SER A 73 16.55 -25.96 -30.53
C SER A 73 17.06 -25.99 -31.97
N SER A 74 17.69 -27.10 -32.39
CA SER A 74 18.15 -27.30 -33.76
C SER A 74 17.00 -27.29 -34.77
N ILE A 75 15.92 -28.04 -34.47
CA ILE A 75 14.70 -28.07 -35.30
C ILE A 75 14.05 -26.69 -35.39
N ASN A 76 14.00 -25.93 -34.29
CA ASN A 76 13.39 -24.59 -34.29
C ASN A 76 14.25 -23.56 -35.04
N LEU A 77 15.58 -23.65 -34.95
CA LEU A 77 16.50 -22.83 -35.75
C LEU A 77 16.35 -23.11 -37.24
N ASP A 78 16.35 -24.38 -37.65
CA ASP A 78 16.20 -24.76 -39.05
C ASP A 78 14.81 -24.41 -39.61
N LYS A 79 13.73 -24.56 -38.81
CA LYS A 79 12.39 -24.04 -39.17
C LYS A 79 12.37 -22.51 -39.34
N LYS A 80 13.09 -21.76 -38.50
CA LYS A 80 13.16 -20.28 -38.60
C LYS A 80 13.95 -19.86 -39.84
N ILE A 81 15.07 -20.51 -40.14
CA ILE A 81 15.87 -20.27 -41.36
C ILE A 81 15.06 -20.65 -42.61
N ALA A 82 14.32 -21.76 -42.59
CA ALA A 82 13.41 -22.13 -43.67
C ALA A 82 12.33 -21.05 -43.86
N ARG A 83 11.67 -20.58 -42.79
CA ARG A 83 10.61 -19.56 -42.87
C ARG A 83 11.06 -18.21 -43.41
N GLU A 84 12.28 -17.75 -43.14
CA GLU A 84 12.77 -16.52 -43.77
C GLU A 84 13.13 -16.72 -45.26
N LYS A 85 13.59 -17.92 -45.67
CA LYS A 85 13.75 -18.29 -47.09
C LYS A 85 12.38 -18.47 -47.80
N GLU A 86 11.36 -18.93 -47.09
CA GLU A 86 9.98 -19.05 -47.57
C GLU A 86 9.28 -17.68 -47.63
N ARG A 87 9.71 -16.68 -46.86
CA ARG A 87 9.24 -15.29 -46.99
C ARG A 87 9.68 -14.62 -48.29
N GLU A 88 10.78 -15.08 -48.90
CA GLU A 88 11.17 -14.73 -50.27
C GLU A 88 10.32 -15.47 -51.33
N MET A 89 9.53 -16.49 -50.94
CA MET A 89 8.74 -17.37 -51.83
C MET A 89 7.33 -17.67 -51.24
N GLY A 90 6.56 -16.61 -51.00
CA GLY A 90 5.41 -16.64 -50.08
C GLY A 90 4.22 -17.57 -50.40
N SER A 91 3.81 -18.32 -49.37
CA SER A 91 2.52 -19.02 -49.19
C SER A 91 2.32 -19.20 -47.65
N ILE A 92 1.24 -19.67 -47.03
CA ILE A 92 -0.02 -20.36 -47.38
C ILE A 92 -1.12 -19.71 -46.50
N SER A 93 -2.35 -19.37 -46.92
CA SER A 93 -3.03 -19.33 -48.23
C SER A 93 -4.08 -18.20 -48.23
N LYS A 94 -4.88 -18.05 -49.30
CA LYS A 94 -5.99 -17.09 -49.45
C LYS A 94 -7.12 -17.71 -50.30
N PRO A 95 -8.40 -17.28 -50.20
CA PRO A 95 -9.48 -17.77 -51.06
C PRO A 95 -9.15 -17.52 -52.55
N HIS A 96 -9.40 -18.51 -53.41
CA HIS A 96 -8.84 -18.54 -54.76
C HIS A 96 -9.86 -18.17 -55.84
N VAL A 97 -9.53 -17.14 -56.62
CA VAL A 97 -10.27 -16.68 -57.80
C VAL A 97 -9.45 -16.97 -59.06
N VAL A 98 -10.10 -17.48 -60.11
CA VAL A 98 -9.48 -17.64 -61.44
C VAL A 98 -10.02 -16.54 -62.35
N VAL A 99 -9.11 -15.76 -62.96
CA VAL A 99 -9.43 -14.66 -63.87
C VAL A 99 -8.96 -15.04 -65.27
N ILE A 100 -9.91 -15.15 -66.20
CA ILE A 100 -9.67 -15.54 -67.59
C ILE A 100 -10.00 -14.34 -68.50
N PRO A 101 -9.00 -13.66 -69.10
CA PRO A 101 -9.22 -12.58 -70.05
C PRO A 101 -9.52 -13.12 -71.46
N CYS A 102 -10.20 -12.32 -72.27
CA CYS A 102 -10.14 -12.49 -73.73
C CYS A 102 -8.68 -12.27 -74.20
N PRO A 103 -8.09 -13.12 -75.06
CA PRO A 103 -6.65 -13.14 -75.36
C PRO A 103 -6.15 -11.99 -76.27
N VAL A 104 -6.78 -10.82 -76.21
CA VAL A 104 -6.38 -9.58 -76.90
C VAL A 104 -5.79 -8.56 -75.93
N GLN A 105 -4.72 -7.88 -76.35
CA GLN A 105 -3.82 -7.13 -75.46
C GLN A 105 -4.51 -6.06 -74.58
N GLY A 106 -5.54 -5.39 -75.11
CA GLY A 106 -6.33 -4.41 -74.35
C GLY A 106 -7.08 -5.04 -73.17
N HIS A 107 -7.75 -6.18 -73.39
CA HIS A 107 -8.46 -6.90 -72.33
C HIS A 107 -7.48 -7.53 -71.33
N ILE A 108 -6.35 -8.07 -71.80
CA ILE A 108 -5.30 -8.61 -70.92
C ILE A 108 -4.81 -7.55 -69.92
N LYS A 109 -4.47 -6.33 -70.37
CA LYS A 109 -4.02 -5.25 -69.48
C LYS A 109 -5.09 -4.85 -68.45
N THR A 110 -6.35 -4.72 -68.86
CA THR A 110 -7.46 -4.32 -67.99
C THR A 110 -7.79 -5.39 -66.95
N MET A 111 -7.92 -6.64 -67.39
CA MET A 111 -8.19 -7.77 -66.48
C MET A 111 -7.01 -8.05 -65.54
N LEU A 112 -5.76 -7.79 -65.96
CA LEU A 112 -4.59 -7.92 -65.09
C LEU A 112 -4.56 -6.84 -63.99
N LYS A 113 -5.03 -5.61 -64.27
CA LYS A 113 -5.26 -4.59 -63.23
C LYS A 113 -6.34 -5.05 -62.24
N PHE A 114 -7.44 -5.60 -62.73
CA PHE A 114 -8.51 -6.15 -61.88
C PHE A 114 -8.01 -7.33 -61.00
N ALA A 115 -7.24 -8.26 -61.56
CA ALA A 115 -6.60 -9.35 -60.83
C ALA A 115 -5.65 -8.85 -59.74
N LYS A 116 -4.84 -7.81 -60.00
CA LYS A 116 -4.00 -7.15 -58.99
C LYS A 116 -4.84 -6.50 -57.87
N LEU A 117 -5.99 -5.91 -58.21
CA LEU A 117 -6.90 -5.32 -57.22
C LEU A 117 -7.52 -6.38 -56.28
N LEU A 118 -7.95 -7.52 -56.83
CA LEU A 118 -8.43 -8.67 -56.07
C LEU A 118 -7.35 -9.25 -55.15
N HIS A 119 -6.11 -9.35 -55.65
CA HIS A 119 -4.98 -9.82 -54.85
C HIS A 119 -4.64 -8.87 -53.68
N TYR A 120 -4.67 -7.55 -53.94
CA TYR A 120 -4.48 -6.51 -52.92
C TYR A 120 -5.60 -6.54 -51.87
N LYS A 121 -6.84 -6.87 -52.28
CA LYS A 121 -7.98 -7.14 -51.38
C LYS A 121 -7.94 -8.52 -50.68
N GLY A 122 -6.80 -9.22 -50.72
CA GLY A 122 -6.56 -10.39 -49.88
C GLY A 122 -6.88 -11.75 -50.52
N LEU A 123 -7.13 -11.82 -51.82
CA LEU A 123 -7.44 -13.08 -52.53
C LEU A 123 -6.19 -13.72 -53.16
N HIS A 124 -6.23 -15.05 -53.34
CA HIS A 124 -5.33 -15.75 -54.26
C HIS A 124 -5.91 -15.64 -55.67
N VAL A 125 -5.09 -15.31 -56.67
CA VAL A 125 -5.60 -15.03 -58.02
C VAL A 125 -4.76 -15.73 -59.09
N THR A 126 -5.34 -16.70 -59.80
CA THR A 126 -4.74 -17.26 -61.02
C THR A 126 -5.20 -16.46 -62.21
N PHE A 127 -4.29 -15.76 -62.87
CA PHE A 127 -4.55 -15.06 -64.12
C PHE A 127 -4.19 -15.98 -65.31
N VAL A 128 -5.20 -16.54 -65.96
CA VAL A 128 -5.01 -17.44 -67.11
C VAL A 128 -4.60 -16.62 -68.33
N ASN A 129 -3.65 -17.12 -69.13
CA ASN A 129 -3.26 -16.50 -70.39
C ASN A 129 -2.66 -17.55 -71.33
N THR A 130 -2.52 -17.24 -72.61
CA THR A 130 -1.82 -18.13 -73.56
C THR A 130 -0.34 -18.21 -73.23
N GLU A 131 0.27 -19.36 -73.52
CA GLU A 131 1.68 -19.66 -73.22
C GLU A 131 2.65 -18.61 -73.80
N PHE A 132 2.35 -18.11 -75.01
CA PHE A 132 3.08 -17.03 -75.68
C PHE A 132 3.14 -15.74 -74.83
N ASN A 133 2.01 -15.32 -74.27
CA ASN A 133 1.94 -14.14 -73.42
C ASN A 133 2.61 -14.39 -72.05
N HIS A 134 2.46 -15.60 -71.50
CA HIS A 134 3.07 -16.00 -70.22
C HIS A 134 4.61 -15.95 -70.29
N LYS A 135 5.21 -16.58 -71.32
CA LYS A 135 6.66 -16.56 -71.57
C LYS A 135 7.23 -15.16 -71.79
N ARG A 136 6.41 -14.18 -72.19
CA ARG A 136 6.82 -12.77 -72.34
C ARG A 136 6.91 -12.03 -71.01
N LEU A 137 6.04 -12.35 -70.05
CA LEU A 137 6.01 -11.72 -68.72
C LEU A 137 7.12 -12.23 -67.79
N LEU A 138 7.50 -13.51 -67.90
CA LEU A 138 8.56 -14.09 -67.08
C LEU A 138 9.97 -13.55 -67.38
N ARG A 139 10.19 -12.98 -68.58
CA ARG A 139 11.50 -12.39 -68.95
C ARG A 139 11.80 -11.04 -68.29
N GLU A 140 10.85 -10.50 -67.52
CA GLU A 140 10.98 -9.21 -66.81
C GLU A 140 11.42 -9.39 -65.33
N MET A 141 11.81 -10.60 -64.89
CA MET A 141 12.17 -10.92 -63.49
C MET A 141 13.45 -11.77 -63.39
N GLY A 142 14.37 -11.43 -62.47
CA GLY A 142 15.75 -11.95 -62.40
C GLY A 142 16.07 -12.98 -61.29
N SER A 143 17.35 -13.33 -61.17
CA SER A 143 17.87 -14.46 -60.37
C SER A 143 18.11 -14.17 -58.87
N ILE A 144 18.06 -15.23 -58.05
CA ILE A 144 18.14 -15.19 -56.59
C ILE A 144 19.61 -15.27 -56.09
N SER A 145 20.01 -14.34 -55.22
CA SER A 145 21.30 -14.34 -54.50
C SER A 145 21.18 -15.02 -53.12
N LYS A 146 22.31 -15.34 -52.46
CA LYS A 146 22.28 -15.76 -51.05
C LYS A 146 21.76 -14.62 -50.16
N PRO A 147 20.84 -14.86 -49.22
CA PRO A 147 20.37 -13.81 -48.30
C PRO A 147 21.48 -13.25 -47.41
N HIS A 148 21.42 -11.95 -47.16
CA HIS A 148 22.41 -11.20 -46.40
C HIS A 148 21.75 -10.47 -45.21
N VAL A 149 22.17 -10.84 -44.01
CA VAL A 149 21.62 -10.39 -42.73
C VAL A 149 22.54 -9.36 -42.09
N VAL A 150 22.00 -8.16 -41.79
CA VAL A 150 22.67 -7.18 -40.93
C VAL A 150 22.28 -7.47 -39.48
N VAL A 151 23.25 -7.75 -38.61
CA VAL A 151 23.02 -8.08 -37.19
C VAL A 151 23.41 -6.89 -36.31
N ILE A 152 22.44 -6.32 -35.59
CA ILE A 152 22.64 -5.16 -34.69
C ILE A 152 22.29 -5.55 -33.23
N PRO A 153 23.29 -5.71 -32.34
CA PRO A 153 23.06 -5.93 -30.92
C PRO A 153 22.70 -4.61 -30.21
N CYS A 154 22.12 -4.72 -29.01
CA CYS A 154 22.21 -3.63 -28.04
C CYS A 154 23.70 -3.46 -27.64
N PRO A 155 24.25 -2.23 -27.53
CA PRO A 155 25.68 -1.98 -27.26
C PRO A 155 26.19 -2.37 -25.85
N LEU A 156 25.51 -3.28 -25.17
CA LEU A 156 25.90 -3.86 -23.88
C LEU A 156 26.64 -5.19 -24.07
N GLN A 157 27.70 -5.41 -23.29
CA GLN A 157 28.65 -6.52 -23.46
C GLN A 157 28.01 -7.92 -23.50
N GLY A 158 26.95 -8.16 -22.71
CA GLY A 158 26.21 -9.44 -22.74
C GLY A 158 25.43 -9.65 -24.04
N HIS A 159 24.76 -8.60 -24.53
CA HIS A 159 23.96 -8.62 -25.75
C HIS A 159 24.85 -8.85 -26.97
N ILE A 160 25.97 -8.10 -27.08
CA ILE A 160 26.98 -8.27 -28.14
C ILE A 160 27.52 -9.71 -28.15
N LYS A 161 27.90 -10.27 -26.99
CA LYS A 161 28.46 -11.62 -26.88
C LYS A 161 27.46 -12.70 -27.35
N THR A 162 26.18 -12.54 -27.05
CA THR A 162 25.11 -13.47 -27.44
C THR A 162 24.76 -13.34 -28.94
N MET A 163 24.56 -12.11 -29.43
CA MET A 163 24.29 -11.84 -30.85
C MET A 163 25.46 -12.29 -31.74
N LEU A 164 26.71 -12.11 -31.33
CA LEU A 164 27.88 -12.53 -32.10
C LEU A 164 27.99 -14.07 -32.21
N LYS A 165 27.57 -14.81 -31.18
CA LYS A 165 27.42 -16.28 -31.27
C LYS A 165 26.31 -16.66 -32.27
N PHE A 166 25.15 -16.01 -32.19
CA PHE A 166 24.03 -16.28 -33.10
C PHE A 166 24.38 -15.98 -34.56
N ALA A 167 25.02 -14.84 -34.81
CA ALA A 167 25.52 -14.44 -36.13
C ALA A 167 26.50 -15.47 -36.73
N LYS A 168 27.41 -16.03 -35.91
CA LYS A 168 28.34 -17.10 -36.35
C LYS A 168 27.60 -18.41 -36.69
N LEU A 169 26.51 -18.74 -36.01
CA LEU A 169 25.65 -19.88 -36.34
C LEU A 169 24.85 -19.66 -37.64
N LEU A 170 24.33 -18.45 -37.88
CA LEU A 170 23.66 -18.09 -39.13
C LEU A 170 24.61 -18.20 -40.34
N ARG A 171 25.85 -17.72 -40.20
CA ARG A 171 26.92 -17.90 -41.20
C ARG A 171 27.21 -19.38 -41.47
N TYR A 172 27.34 -20.19 -40.43
CA TYR A 172 27.56 -21.64 -40.56
C TYR A 172 26.41 -22.34 -41.31
N LYS A 173 25.17 -21.84 -41.17
CA LYS A 173 23.98 -22.28 -41.94
C LYS A 173 23.88 -21.66 -43.36
N GLY A 174 24.93 -20.96 -43.82
CA GLY A 174 25.10 -20.51 -45.20
C GLY A 174 24.58 -19.11 -45.55
N LEU A 175 24.24 -18.29 -44.55
CA LEU A 175 23.83 -16.88 -44.74
C LEU A 175 25.05 -15.96 -44.83
N HIS A 176 24.95 -14.86 -45.57
CA HIS A 176 25.92 -13.77 -45.51
C HIS A 176 25.60 -12.86 -44.31
N ILE A 177 26.61 -12.34 -43.61
CA ILE A 177 26.44 -11.57 -42.38
C ILE A 177 27.25 -10.27 -42.42
N THR A 178 26.64 -9.16 -42.01
CA THR A 178 27.34 -7.98 -41.49
C THR A 178 26.98 -7.83 -40.01
N PHE A 179 27.97 -7.83 -39.11
CA PHE A 179 27.79 -7.62 -37.68
C PHE A 179 28.17 -6.20 -37.29
N VAL A 180 27.20 -5.43 -36.80
CA VAL A 180 27.39 -4.01 -36.49
C VAL A 180 27.75 -3.84 -35.01
N ASN A 181 28.74 -3.01 -34.71
CA ASN A 181 29.09 -2.59 -33.35
C ASN A 181 29.00 -1.06 -33.23
N THR A 182 28.98 -0.54 -31.99
CA THR A 182 29.40 0.85 -31.77
C THR A 182 30.92 0.96 -31.91
N GLU A 183 31.43 2.12 -32.35
CA GLU A 183 32.87 2.37 -32.42
C GLU A 183 33.61 2.06 -31.11
N PHE A 184 33.04 2.44 -29.96
CA PHE A 184 33.62 2.14 -28.64
C PHE A 184 33.76 0.63 -28.41
N ASN A 185 32.70 -0.14 -28.63
CA ASN A 185 32.73 -1.60 -28.46
C ASN A 185 33.61 -2.29 -29.50
N HIS A 186 33.69 -1.80 -30.73
CA HIS A 186 34.62 -2.31 -31.75
C HIS A 186 36.09 -2.10 -31.33
N LYS A 187 36.44 -0.90 -30.84
CA LYS A 187 37.76 -0.59 -30.27
C LYS A 187 38.06 -1.45 -29.03
N ARG A 188 37.05 -1.77 -28.21
CA ARG A 188 37.15 -2.66 -27.04
C ARG A 188 37.35 -4.13 -27.42
N LEU A 189 36.69 -4.61 -28.48
CA LEU A 189 36.90 -5.95 -29.05
C LEU A 189 38.34 -6.12 -29.53
N LEU A 190 38.85 -5.17 -30.33
CA LEU A 190 40.26 -5.13 -30.77
C LEU A 190 41.26 -5.17 -29.60
N ARG A 191 41.03 -4.40 -28.52
CA ARG A 191 41.87 -4.49 -27.30
C ARG A 191 41.82 -5.89 -26.68
N SER A 192 40.64 -6.47 -26.53
CA SER A 192 40.44 -7.74 -25.80
C SER A 192 40.82 -9.02 -26.56
N GLY A 193 40.80 -8.99 -27.91
CA GLY A 193 41.06 -10.16 -28.76
C GLY A 193 42.26 -10.02 -29.70
N GLY A 194 42.96 -8.87 -29.67
CA GLY A 194 44.05 -8.55 -30.59
C GLY A 194 43.57 -7.97 -31.94
N LEU A 195 44.54 -7.60 -32.79
CA LEU A 195 44.30 -6.91 -34.06
C LEU A 195 43.31 -7.64 -34.98
N HIS A 196 43.29 -8.97 -34.95
CA HIS A 196 42.45 -9.82 -35.81
C HIS A 196 41.06 -10.15 -35.21
N ALA A 197 40.69 -9.57 -34.07
CA ALA A 197 39.46 -9.91 -33.34
C ALA A 197 38.16 -9.60 -34.10
N VAL A 198 38.23 -8.67 -35.05
CA VAL A 198 37.12 -8.13 -35.86
C VAL A 198 37.46 -8.17 -37.36
N ASP A 199 38.41 -9.02 -37.76
CA ASP A 199 38.72 -9.23 -39.17
C ASP A 199 37.51 -9.78 -39.93
N ASP A 200 37.32 -9.26 -41.13
CA ASP A 200 36.37 -9.80 -42.10
C ASP A 200 36.77 -11.22 -42.53
N LEU A 201 35.79 -12.11 -42.62
CA LEU A 201 35.95 -13.49 -43.04
C LEU A 201 34.95 -13.78 -44.17
N PRO A 202 35.18 -14.74 -45.09
CA PRO A 202 34.29 -14.97 -46.23
C PRO A 202 32.81 -15.17 -45.84
N GLY A 203 31.95 -14.18 -46.12
CA GLY A 203 30.54 -14.18 -45.73
C GLY A 203 30.22 -13.68 -44.33
N PHE A 204 31.16 -13.02 -43.64
CA PHE A 204 30.98 -12.42 -42.31
C PHE A 204 31.86 -11.19 -42.15
N HIS A 205 31.23 -10.02 -42.07
CA HIS A 205 31.91 -8.72 -42.04
C HIS A 205 31.59 -7.95 -40.76
N PHE A 206 32.47 -7.04 -40.36
CA PHE A 206 32.20 -6.10 -39.26
C PHE A 206 32.03 -4.66 -39.77
N GLU A 207 31.00 -3.97 -39.28
CA GLU A 207 30.76 -2.54 -39.54
C GLU A 207 30.57 -1.78 -38.22
N THR A 208 30.73 -0.45 -38.26
CA THR A 208 30.60 0.40 -37.06
C THR A 208 29.66 1.58 -37.26
N ILE A 209 28.95 1.93 -36.18
CA ILE A 209 28.25 3.20 -36.02
C ILE A 209 28.84 3.98 -34.82
N PRO A 210 28.82 5.32 -34.82
CA PRO A 210 29.12 6.09 -33.62
C PRO A 210 28.08 5.83 -32.53
N ASP A 211 28.49 5.86 -31.27
CA ASP A 211 27.57 5.83 -30.12
C ASP A 211 27.09 7.23 -29.69
N GLY A 212 27.70 8.30 -30.22
CA GLY A 212 27.32 9.68 -29.91
C GLY A 212 27.48 10.05 -28.43
N LEU A 213 28.37 9.35 -27.70
CA LEU A 213 28.72 9.65 -26.32
C LEU A 213 30.05 10.43 -26.23
N PRO A 214 30.27 11.22 -25.17
CA PRO A 214 31.56 11.86 -24.94
C PRO A 214 32.66 10.81 -24.68
N PRO A 215 33.95 11.14 -24.96
CA PRO A 215 35.07 10.28 -24.61
C PRO A 215 35.05 9.89 -23.13
N SER A 216 35.12 8.58 -22.88
CA SER A 216 35.14 7.97 -21.55
C SER A 216 36.42 7.15 -21.38
N ASP A 217 36.70 6.70 -20.16
CA ASP A 217 37.73 5.71 -19.88
C ASP A 217 37.54 4.48 -20.80
N ILE A 218 38.65 4.02 -21.38
CA ILE A 218 38.68 2.95 -22.37
C ILE A 218 38.27 1.60 -21.78
N ASP A 219 38.45 1.36 -20.49
CA ASP A 219 38.15 0.06 -19.87
C ASP A 219 36.91 0.11 -18.95
N ALA A 220 36.34 1.30 -18.74
CA ALA A 220 35.04 1.48 -18.10
C ALA A 220 33.88 0.91 -18.94
N THR A 221 32.79 0.54 -18.27
CA THR A 221 31.51 0.24 -18.93
C THR A 221 30.71 1.53 -19.08
N GLN A 222 30.23 1.81 -20.29
CA GLN A 222 29.44 3.01 -20.56
C GLN A 222 28.16 3.04 -19.72
N SER A 223 27.82 4.22 -19.19
CA SER A 223 26.61 4.47 -18.40
C SER A 223 25.35 4.02 -19.16
N ILE A 224 24.59 3.08 -18.57
CA ILE A 224 23.39 2.52 -19.20
C ILE A 224 22.34 3.61 -19.50
N PRO A 225 21.98 4.52 -18.57
CA PRO A 225 21.06 5.62 -18.89
C PRO A 225 21.55 6.51 -20.05
N SER A 226 22.83 6.87 -20.06
CA SER A 226 23.42 7.70 -21.11
C SER A 226 23.41 6.99 -22.47
N LEU A 227 23.72 5.69 -22.49
CA LEU A 227 23.71 4.86 -23.69
C LEU A 227 22.29 4.64 -24.22
N CYS A 228 21.28 4.52 -23.34
CA CYS A 228 19.86 4.50 -23.73
C CYS A 228 19.40 5.83 -24.32
N ASP A 229 19.78 6.97 -23.73
CA ASP A 229 19.47 8.30 -24.28
C ASP A 229 20.12 8.51 -25.66
N ALA A 230 21.39 8.12 -25.80
CA ALA A 230 22.11 8.17 -27.06
C ALA A 230 21.51 7.24 -28.13
N MET A 231 21.08 6.02 -27.77
CA MET A 231 20.37 5.13 -28.71
C MET A 231 19.06 5.73 -29.23
N ASN A 232 18.33 6.49 -28.40
CA ASN A 232 17.08 7.14 -28.81
C ASN A 232 17.31 8.38 -29.69
N LYS A 233 18.40 9.12 -29.48
CA LYS A 233 18.67 10.39 -30.18
C LYS A 233 19.60 10.27 -31.38
N ASN A 234 20.66 9.47 -31.27
CA ASN A 234 21.85 9.56 -32.10
C ASN A 234 22.06 8.36 -33.05
N PHE A 235 21.52 7.18 -32.74
CA PHE A 235 21.85 5.94 -33.49
C PHE A 235 21.04 5.76 -34.79
N LEU A 236 19.85 6.37 -34.91
CA LEU A 236 18.96 6.15 -36.05
C LEU A 236 19.62 6.54 -37.38
N ALA A 237 20.06 7.79 -37.54
CA ALA A 237 20.59 8.26 -38.82
C ALA A 237 21.88 7.51 -39.25
N PRO A 238 22.91 7.34 -38.40
CA PRO A 238 24.10 6.58 -38.78
C PRO A 238 23.81 5.11 -39.12
N PHE A 239 22.80 4.48 -38.50
CA PHE A 239 22.40 3.12 -38.84
C PHE A 239 21.60 3.07 -40.16
N THR A 240 20.69 4.03 -40.42
CA THR A 240 20.02 4.18 -41.72
C THR A 240 21.05 4.43 -42.84
N ASP A 241 22.04 5.31 -42.63
CA ASP A 241 23.12 5.58 -43.58
C ASP A 241 23.97 4.32 -43.86
N LEU A 242 24.28 3.53 -42.82
CA LEU A 242 24.98 2.24 -42.97
C LEU A 242 24.14 1.22 -43.77
N LEU A 243 22.84 1.12 -43.51
CA LEU A 243 21.95 0.26 -44.30
C LEU A 243 21.87 0.72 -45.77
N LEU A 244 21.81 2.03 -46.03
CA LEU A 244 21.83 2.60 -47.39
C LEU A 244 23.16 2.34 -48.10
N LYS A 245 24.31 2.51 -47.42
CA LYS A 245 25.65 2.13 -47.90
C LYS A 245 25.67 0.65 -48.32
N LEU A 246 25.32 -0.26 -47.41
CA LEU A 246 25.32 -1.71 -47.64
C LEU A 246 24.35 -2.15 -48.75
N LYS A 247 23.19 -1.48 -48.88
CA LYS A 247 22.21 -1.72 -49.96
C LYS A 247 22.70 -1.25 -51.34
N ASN A 248 23.48 -0.17 -51.39
CA ASN A 248 23.94 0.42 -52.65
C ASN A 248 25.31 -0.12 -53.11
N THR A 249 26.17 -0.60 -52.19
CA THR A 249 27.51 -1.13 -52.50
C THR A 249 27.50 -2.65 -52.71
N VAL A 250 26.71 -3.12 -53.67
CA VAL A 250 26.61 -4.54 -54.03
C VAL A 250 27.84 -5.00 -54.84
N SER A 251 28.41 -6.16 -54.50
CA SER A 251 29.50 -6.81 -55.24
C SER A 251 29.45 -8.33 -55.10
N GLU A 252 30.31 -9.07 -55.81
CA GLU A 252 30.39 -10.54 -55.69
C GLU A 252 30.68 -11.02 -54.25
N ASN A 253 31.43 -10.22 -53.48
CA ASN A 253 31.74 -10.47 -52.06
C ASN A 253 30.82 -9.71 -51.09
N ASN A 254 29.86 -8.92 -51.59
CA ASN A 254 28.87 -8.22 -50.76
C ASN A 254 27.49 -8.28 -51.44
N PRO A 255 26.74 -9.39 -51.30
CA PRO A 255 25.38 -9.51 -51.82
C PRO A 255 24.44 -8.46 -51.20
N PRO A 256 23.34 -8.09 -51.89
CA PRO A 256 22.41 -7.08 -51.38
C PRO A 256 21.80 -7.53 -50.05
N ILE A 257 21.75 -6.62 -49.07
CA ILE A 257 21.13 -6.89 -47.76
C ILE A 257 19.64 -7.20 -47.91
N THR A 258 19.20 -8.30 -47.29
CA THR A 258 17.85 -8.85 -47.42
C THR A 258 17.03 -8.74 -46.13
N CYS A 259 17.67 -8.68 -44.96
CA CYS A 259 17.00 -8.44 -43.68
C CYS A 259 17.93 -7.89 -42.59
N VAL A 260 17.34 -7.35 -41.53
CA VAL A 260 18.03 -6.96 -40.30
C VAL A 260 17.63 -7.92 -39.18
N VAL A 261 18.61 -8.44 -38.42
CA VAL A 261 18.38 -9.13 -37.15
C VAL A 261 18.80 -8.19 -36.02
N ALA A 262 17.84 -7.76 -35.23
CA ALA A 262 18.03 -6.74 -34.20
C ALA A 262 17.78 -7.28 -32.79
N ASP A 263 18.50 -6.71 -31.83
CA ASP A 263 18.17 -6.85 -30.41
C ASP A 263 16.96 -5.95 -30.06
N PRO A 264 15.96 -6.43 -29.29
CA PRO A 264 14.81 -5.62 -28.88
C PRO A 264 15.13 -4.29 -28.20
N PHE A 265 16.30 -4.16 -27.57
CA PHE A 265 16.75 -2.92 -26.92
C PHE A 265 17.45 -1.94 -27.88
N ALA A 266 17.44 -2.22 -29.19
CA ALA A 266 17.85 -1.31 -30.26
C ALA A 266 16.64 -0.88 -31.13
N PRO A 267 15.60 -0.21 -30.58
CA PRO A 267 14.32 0.03 -31.27
C PRO A 267 14.44 0.90 -32.53
N PHE A 268 15.46 1.74 -32.64
CA PHE A 268 15.77 2.52 -33.85
C PHE A 268 15.95 1.64 -35.11
N SER A 269 16.35 0.38 -34.92
CA SER A 269 16.55 -0.59 -36.02
C SER A 269 15.26 -0.92 -36.78
N ILE A 270 14.09 -0.86 -36.12
CA ILE A 270 12.78 -1.05 -36.78
C ILE A 270 12.59 0.04 -37.83
N LYS A 271 12.67 1.30 -37.39
CA LYS A 271 12.46 2.48 -38.23
C LYS A 271 13.49 2.59 -39.35
N ALA A 272 14.77 2.32 -39.07
CA ALA A 272 15.80 2.26 -40.10
C ALA A 272 15.52 1.15 -41.14
N GLY A 273 15.03 -0.01 -40.70
CA GLY A 273 14.56 -1.07 -41.60
C GLY A 273 13.38 -0.63 -42.45
N GLU A 274 12.38 0.03 -41.88
CA GLU A 274 11.22 0.56 -42.60
C GLU A 274 11.60 1.64 -43.63
N GLU A 275 12.45 2.60 -43.26
CA GLU A 275 12.96 3.67 -44.13
C GLU A 275 13.75 3.11 -45.32
N VAL A 276 14.53 2.03 -45.12
CA VAL A 276 15.32 1.38 -46.18
C VAL A 276 14.52 0.27 -46.90
N GLY A 277 13.33 -0.08 -46.43
CA GLY A 277 12.46 -1.11 -47.01
C GLY A 277 12.95 -2.55 -46.79
N LEU A 278 13.50 -2.84 -45.60
CA LEU A 278 14.06 -4.13 -45.20
C LEU A 278 13.24 -4.75 -44.05
N PRO A 279 12.95 -6.07 -44.09
CA PRO A 279 12.32 -6.75 -42.97
C PRO A 279 13.26 -6.86 -41.77
N VAL A 280 12.75 -6.50 -40.59
CA VAL A 280 13.47 -6.58 -39.31
C VAL A 280 12.96 -7.79 -38.51
N VAL A 281 13.89 -8.58 -37.96
CA VAL A 281 13.63 -9.76 -37.14
C VAL A 281 14.24 -9.55 -35.77
N MET A 282 13.41 -9.49 -34.73
CA MET A 282 13.89 -9.36 -33.36
C MET A 282 14.42 -10.68 -32.81
N TYR A 283 15.61 -10.64 -32.19
CA TYR A 283 16.23 -11.74 -31.46
C TYR A 283 16.44 -11.30 -30.00
N ALA A 284 15.58 -11.77 -29.10
CA ALA A 284 15.72 -11.49 -27.67
C ALA A 284 16.97 -12.20 -27.12
N THR A 285 17.87 -11.43 -26.53
CA THR A 285 19.14 -11.87 -25.94
C THR A 285 19.02 -12.26 -24.46
N MET A 286 17.91 -11.89 -23.82
CA MET A 286 17.52 -12.25 -22.45
C MET A 286 16.55 -13.44 -22.42
N ASN A 287 16.29 -13.98 -21.23
CA ASN A 287 15.36 -15.10 -21.05
C ASN A 287 13.90 -14.71 -21.39
N ALA A 288 13.05 -15.70 -21.66
CA ALA A 288 11.66 -15.47 -22.08
C ALA A 288 10.81 -14.73 -21.02
N CYS A 289 10.97 -15.07 -19.74
CA CYS A 289 10.25 -14.44 -18.63
C CYS A 289 10.61 -12.95 -18.51
N GLY A 290 11.91 -12.64 -18.57
CA GLY A 290 12.43 -11.26 -18.57
C GLY A 290 11.93 -10.47 -19.78
N TYR A 291 11.98 -11.07 -20.97
CA TYR A 291 11.46 -10.44 -22.19
C TYR A 291 9.96 -10.17 -22.11
N MET A 292 9.16 -11.08 -21.53
CA MET A 292 7.74 -10.84 -21.31
C MET A 292 7.49 -9.78 -20.23
N GLY A 293 8.33 -9.69 -19.19
CA GLY A 293 8.32 -8.57 -18.23
C GLY A 293 8.52 -7.21 -18.91
N PHE A 294 9.55 -7.08 -19.77
CA PHE A 294 9.79 -5.85 -20.53
C PHE A 294 8.69 -5.56 -21.57
N LYS A 295 8.15 -6.59 -22.23
CA LYS A 295 7.03 -6.44 -23.19
C LYS A 295 5.76 -5.98 -22.48
N HIS A 296 5.48 -6.52 -21.30
CA HIS A 296 4.35 -6.10 -20.47
C HIS A 296 4.59 -4.76 -19.78
N LEU A 297 5.79 -4.20 -19.73
CA LEU A 297 6.04 -2.88 -19.14
C LEU A 297 5.16 -1.78 -19.76
N TYR A 298 4.87 -1.86 -21.07
CA TYR A 298 3.89 -0.99 -21.73
C TYR A 298 2.45 -1.33 -21.31
N ALA A 299 2.07 -2.61 -21.27
CA ALA A 299 0.74 -3.02 -20.81
C ALA A 299 0.47 -2.70 -19.33
N LEU A 300 1.49 -2.69 -18.48
CA LEU A 300 1.44 -2.28 -17.06
C LEU A 300 1.31 -0.75 -16.94
N ARG A 301 1.97 0.01 -17.84
CA ARG A 301 1.79 1.45 -17.95
C ARG A 301 0.38 1.82 -18.43
N GLU A 302 -0.12 1.14 -19.47
CA GLU A 302 -1.47 1.34 -20.03
C GLU A 302 -2.58 0.88 -19.07
N LYS A 303 -2.37 -0.22 -18.33
CA LYS A 303 -3.26 -0.65 -17.22
C LYS A 303 -3.14 0.21 -15.95
N GLY A 304 -2.29 1.25 -15.95
CA GLY A 304 -2.32 2.27 -14.90
C GLY A 304 -1.69 1.90 -13.57
N PHE A 305 -0.62 1.11 -13.57
CA PHE A 305 0.14 0.69 -12.38
C PHE A 305 0.95 1.83 -11.70
N THR A 306 0.42 3.05 -11.55
CA THR A 306 1.00 4.13 -10.70
C THR A 306 -0.07 5.13 -10.21
N PRO A 307 0.00 5.73 -8.99
CA PRO A 307 -1.24 5.93 -8.20
C PRO A 307 -1.54 7.33 -7.61
N ILE A 308 -2.75 7.89 -7.80
CA ILE A 308 -3.17 9.19 -7.19
C ILE A 308 -4.68 9.25 -6.84
N LYS A 309 -5.23 8.27 -6.09
CA LYS A 309 -6.70 8.14 -5.88
C LYS A 309 -7.24 8.50 -4.48
N GLY A 310 -6.41 8.52 -3.44
CA GLY A 310 -6.87 8.70 -2.05
C GLY A 310 -7.33 10.12 -1.70
N HIS A 311 -6.50 11.12 -2.04
CA HIS A 311 -6.66 12.52 -1.64
C HIS A 311 -8.01 13.11 -2.05
N ILE A 312 -8.41 12.93 -3.31
CA ILE A 312 -9.66 13.47 -3.88
C ILE A 312 -10.89 12.98 -3.10
N LYS A 313 -10.94 11.70 -2.71
CA LYS A 313 -12.05 11.12 -1.94
C LYS A 313 -12.17 11.78 -0.55
N THR A 314 -11.05 12.06 0.10
CA THR A 314 -11.00 12.70 1.41
C THR A 314 -11.31 14.20 1.32
N MET A 315 -10.73 14.91 0.36
CA MET A 315 -11.03 16.33 0.12
C MET A 315 -12.50 16.55 -0.25
N LEU A 316 -13.09 15.69 -1.08
CA LEU A 316 -14.51 15.80 -1.45
C LEU A 316 -15.45 15.47 -0.27
N LYS A 317 -15.08 14.54 0.61
CA LYS A 317 -15.79 14.33 1.90
C LYS A 317 -15.76 15.59 2.77
N PHE A 318 -14.61 16.27 2.88
CA PHE A 318 -14.48 17.50 3.69
C PHE A 318 -15.22 18.68 3.05
N ALA A 319 -15.12 18.86 1.72
CA ALA A 319 -15.87 19.85 0.95
C ALA A 319 -17.39 19.78 1.19
N LYS A 320 -17.95 18.56 1.26
CA LYS A 320 -19.37 18.34 1.62
C LYS A 320 -19.72 18.80 3.04
N LEU A 321 -18.81 18.64 4.01
CA LEU A 321 -19.01 19.16 5.38
C LEU A 321 -18.98 20.68 5.40
N LEU A 322 -18.06 21.32 4.67
CA LEU A 322 -18.01 22.78 4.55
C LEU A 322 -19.30 23.33 3.94
N HIS A 323 -19.79 22.73 2.86
CA HIS A 323 -21.05 23.10 2.23
C HIS A 323 -22.26 22.92 3.17
N TYR A 324 -22.34 21.79 3.88
CA TYR A 324 -23.36 21.56 4.92
C TYR A 324 -23.28 22.57 6.10
N LYS A 325 -22.15 23.24 6.30
CA LYS A 325 -22.00 24.36 7.24
C LYS A 325 -22.26 25.74 6.62
N GLY A 326 -22.85 25.80 5.43
CA GLY A 326 -23.30 27.03 4.77
C GLY A 326 -22.22 27.76 3.96
N LEU A 327 -21.09 27.12 3.64
CA LEU A 327 -20.09 27.70 2.75
C LEU A 327 -20.44 27.40 1.28
N HIS A 328 -20.30 28.39 0.41
CA HIS A 328 -20.21 28.13 -1.03
C HIS A 328 -18.87 27.45 -1.32
N VAL A 329 -18.90 26.35 -2.07
CA VAL A 329 -17.72 25.50 -2.33
C VAL A 329 -17.51 25.37 -3.83
N THR A 330 -16.32 25.74 -4.30
CA THR A 330 -15.88 25.47 -5.67
C THR A 330 -14.79 24.40 -5.62
N PHE A 331 -15.16 23.15 -5.90
CA PHE A 331 -14.26 22.00 -5.86
C PHE A 331 -13.45 21.91 -7.16
N VAL A 332 -12.15 22.22 -7.07
CA VAL A 332 -11.22 22.18 -8.21
C VAL A 332 -10.52 20.83 -8.28
N ASN A 333 -10.50 20.22 -9.46
CA ASN A 333 -9.84 18.95 -9.74
C ASN A 333 -9.07 19.02 -11.08
N THR A 334 -8.23 18.04 -11.40
CA THR A 334 -7.68 17.95 -12.76
C THR A 334 -8.76 17.49 -13.75
N GLU A 335 -8.68 17.92 -15.01
CA GLU A 335 -9.56 17.44 -16.08
C GLU A 335 -9.64 15.92 -16.15
N PHE A 336 -8.50 15.23 -15.97
CA PHE A 336 -8.42 13.77 -15.94
C PHE A 336 -9.33 13.18 -14.85
N ASN A 337 -9.18 13.64 -13.61
CA ASN A 337 -9.98 13.14 -12.48
C ASN A 337 -11.46 13.54 -12.56
N HIS A 338 -11.76 14.71 -13.14
CA HIS A 338 -13.14 15.13 -13.42
C HIS A 338 -13.80 14.19 -14.43
N LYS A 339 -13.14 13.87 -15.56
CA LYS A 339 -13.61 12.89 -16.56
C LYS A 339 -13.86 11.51 -15.92
N ARG A 340 -13.00 11.07 -14.99
CA ARG A 340 -13.19 9.79 -14.25
C ARG A 340 -14.42 9.77 -13.36
N LEU A 341 -14.67 10.84 -12.62
CA LEU A 341 -15.86 10.97 -11.76
C LEU A 341 -17.15 10.89 -12.59
N LEU A 342 -17.20 11.56 -13.75
CA LEU A 342 -18.30 11.42 -14.71
C LEU A 342 -18.45 9.98 -15.23
N ARG A 343 -17.36 9.35 -15.71
CA ARG A 343 -17.42 7.98 -16.25
C ARG A 343 -17.86 6.94 -15.21
N SER A 344 -17.45 7.09 -13.95
CA SER A 344 -17.74 6.12 -12.89
C SER A 344 -19.13 6.28 -12.27
N ARG A 345 -19.72 7.48 -12.33
CA ARG A 345 -20.97 7.81 -11.61
C ARG A 345 -22.14 8.27 -12.49
N GLY A 346 -21.90 8.61 -13.75
CA GLY A 346 -22.90 9.13 -14.70
C GLY A 346 -22.58 10.55 -15.19
N PRO A 347 -23.20 11.00 -16.30
CA PRO A 347 -22.97 12.35 -16.85
C PRO A 347 -23.35 13.45 -15.86
N ASP A 348 -24.43 13.25 -15.11
CA ASP A 348 -25.00 14.22 -14.17
C ASP A 348 -24.25 14.25 -12.81
N ALA A 349 -23.18 13.46 -12.67
CA ALA A 349 -22.56 13.17 -11.38
C ALA A 349 -21.70 14.30 -10.79
N LEU A 350 -21.40 15.33 -11.60
CA LEU A 350 -20.68 16.56 -11.24
C LEU A 350 -21.48 17.80 -11.63
N ASP A 351 -22.79 17.69 -11.79
CA ASP A 351 -23.66 18.85 -11.96
C ASP A 351 -23.50 19.79 -10.76
N ASP A 352 -23.40 21.09 -11.05
CA ASP A 352 -23.34 22.14 -10.03
C ASP A 352 -24.67 22.16 -9.24
N LEU A 353 -24.57 22.14 -7.91
CA LEU A 353 -25.69 22.40 -7.01
C LEU A 353 -25.65 23.86 -6.52
N PRO A 354 -26.75 24.43 -5.99
CA PRO A 354 -26.73 25.76 -5.39
C PRO A 354 -25.66 25.85 -4.29
N GLY A 355 -24.62 26.64 -4.51
CA GLY A 355 -23.47 26.77 -3.59
C GLY A 355 -22.49 25.59 -3.56
N PHE A 356 -22.55 24.63 -4.49
CA PHE A 356 -21.51 23.60 -4.68
C PHE A 356 -21.21 23.41 -6.17
N HIS A 357 -20.03 23.87 -6.60
CA HIS A 357 -19.63 23.91 -8.00
C HIS A 357 -18.39 23.04 -8.27
N PHE A 358 -18.33 22.36 -9.42
CA PHE A 358 -17.15 21.62 -9.87
C PHE A 358 -16.39 22.37 -10.96
N ARG A 359 -15.07 22.56 -10.81
CA ARG A 359 -14.23 23.22 -11.81
C ARG A 359 -12.96 22.41 -12.09
N THR A 360 -12.36 22.64 -13.26
CA THR A 360 -11.20 21.87 -13.73
C THR A 360 -10.01 22.75 -14.06
N ILE A 361 -8.82 22.23 -13.81
CA ILE A 361 -7.57 22.69 -14.42
C ILE A 361 -6.95 21.55 -15.26
N PRO A 362 -6.20 21.86 -16.34
CA PRO A 362 -5.37 20.86 -17.00
C PRO A 362 -4.27 20.37 -16.03
N ASP A 363 -3.91 19.09 -16.12
CA ASP A 363 -2.77 18.52 -15.38
C ASP A 363 -1.43 18.70 -16.11
N GLY A 364 -1.44 19.19 -17.34
CA GLY A 364 -0.24 19.40 -18.14
C GLY A 364 0.51 18.10 -18.49
N LEU A 365 -0.19 16.95 -18.46
CA LEU A 365 0.36 15.66 -18.86
C LEU A 365 -0.15 15.23 -20.25
N PRO A 366 0.55 14.31 -20.95
CA PRO A 366 0.06 13.72 -22.18
C PRO A 366 -1.28 12.97 -21.97
N PRO A 367 -2.16 12.90 -23.00
CA PRO A 367 -3.36 12.08 -22.95
C PRO A 367 -3.03 10.62 -22.58
N SER A 368 -3.78 10.09 -21.63
CA SER A 368 -3.67 8.73 -21.09
C SER A 368 -5.06 8.12 -20.94
N ASP A 369 -5.14 6.80 -20.79
CA ASP A 369 -6.42 6.13 -20.57
C ASP A 369 -7.05 6.62 -19.26
N ILE A 370 -8.35 6.90 -19.32
CA ILE A 370 -9.19 7.37 -18.21
C ILE A 370 -9.29 6.33 -17.08
N ASP A 371 -9.18 5.03 -17.38
CA ASP A 371 -9.15 3.97 -16.37
C ASP A 371 -7.76 3.79 -15.75
N ALA A 372 -6.70 4.04 -16.52
CA ALA A 372 -5.32 4.03 -16.04
C ALA A 372 -5.11 5.06 -14.92
N THR A 373 -3.98 5.04 -14.23
CA THR A 373 -3.70 5.96 -13.13
C THR A 373 -2.35 6.63 -13.37
N GLN A 374 -2.28 7.95 -13.08
CA GLN A 374 -1.18 8.81 -13.51
C GLN A 374 0.09 8.56 -12.67
N ALA A 375 1.25 8.60 -13.33
CA ALA A 375 2.54 8.40 -12.68
C ALA A 375 2.85 9.53 -11.69
N ILE A 376 3.03 9.21 -10.41
CA ILE A 376 3.36 10.19 -9.35
C ILE A 376 4.54 11.08 -9.75
N PRO A 377 5.72 10.58 -10.18
CA PRO A 377 6.85 11.45 -10.54
C PRO A 377 6.48 12.47 -11.62
N SER A 378 5.69 12.06 -12.61
CA SER A 378 5.21 12.94 -13.68
C SER A 378 4.19 13.97 -13.18
N LEU A 379 3.26 13.62 -12.28
CA LEU A 379 2.34 14.60 -11.72
C LEU A 379 3.03 15.54 -10.71
N CYS A 380 4.00 15.07 -9.91
CA CYS A 380 4.82 15.92 -9.05
C CYS A 380 5.59 16.97 -9.86
N ASP A 381 6.22 16.55 -10.97
CA ASP A 381 6.90 17.46 -11.90
C ASP A 381 5.92 18.44 -12.57
N ALA A 382 4.77 17.96 -13.03
CA ALA A 382 3.74 18.80 -13.63
C ALA A 382 3.08 19.76 -12.63
N MET A 383 2.89 19.38 -11.36
CA MET A 383 2.40 20.27 -10.30
C MET A 383 3.39 21.39 -9.99
N ASN A 384 4.69 21.10 -10.02
CA ASN A 384 5.74 22.11 -9.87
C ASN A 384 5.81 23.09 -11.06
N LYS A 385 5.63 22.60 -12.29
CA LYS A 385 5.89 23.37 -13.53
C LYS A 385 4.64 23.99 -14.17
N ASN A 386 3.52 23.26 -14.18
CA ASN A 386 2.39 23.50 -15.09
C ASN A 386 1.11 23.96 -14.38
N PHE A 387 0.92 23.66 -13.08
CA PHE A 387 -0.36 23.92 -12.39
C PHE A 387 -0.57 25.38 -11.98
N LEU A 388 0.49 26.17 -11.77
CA LEU A 388 0.38 27.52 -11.19
C LEU A 388 -0.42 28.47 -12.07
N ALA A 389 -0.01 28.66 -13.32
CA ALA A 389 -0.69 29.54 -14.26
C ALA A 389 -2.20 29.22 -14.41
N PRO A 390 -2.64 27.99 -14.75
CA PRO A 390 -4.07 27.68 -14.88
C PRO A 390 -4.86 27.79 -13.57
N PHE A 391 -4.23 27.57 -12.41
CA PHE A 391 -4.91 27.72 -11.11
C PHE A 391 -5.06 29.20 -10.72
N THR A 392 -4.01 30.03 -10.85
CA THR A 392 -4.10 31.48 -10.69
C THR A 392 -5.11 32.09 -11.68
N ASP A 393 -5.13 31.64 -12.93
CA ASP A 393 -6.14 32.01 -13.93
C ASP A 393 -7.57 31.69 -13.49
N LEU A 394 -7.80 30.50 -12.93
CA LEU A 394 -9.11 30.06 -12.45
C LEU A 394 -9.57 30.91 -11.25
N LEU A 395 -8.68 31.18 -10.30
CA LEU A 395 -8.95 32.05 -9.16
C LEU A 395 -9.30 33.47 -9.60
N LEU A 396 -8.55 34.04 -10.56
CA LEU A 396 -8.82 35.37 -11.13
C LEU A 396 -10.15 35.42 -11.89
N LYS A 397 -10.49 34.39 -12.67
CA LYS A 397 -11.80 34.27 -13.34
C LYS A 397 -12.93 34.28 -12.32
N LEU A 398 -12.89 33.37 -11.34
CA LEU A 398 -13.91 33.25 -10.28
C LEU A 398 -14.04 34.53 -9.43
N LYS A 399 -12.93 35.22 -9.13
CA LYS A 399 -12.89 36.50 -8.41
C LYS A 399 -13.56 37.64 -9.18
N ASN A 400 -13.59 37.55 -10.52
CA ASN A 400 -14.17 38.57 -11.41
C ASN A 400 -15.59 38.25 -11.89
N THR A 401 -16.05 36.99 -11.81
CA THR A 401 -17.40 36.57 -12.23
C THR A 401 -18.34 36.36 -11.04
N VAL A 402 -18.60 37.43 -10.27
CA VAL A 402 -19.48 37.38 -9.09
C VAL A 402 -20.96 37.34 -9.51
N SER A 403 -21.74 36.42 -8.92
CA SER A 403 -23.20 36.32 -9.05
C SER A 403 -23.84 35.90 -7.72
N GLU A 404 -25.17 35.75 -7.67
CA GLU A 404 -25.87 35.26 -6.46
C GLU A 404 -25.46 33.81 -6.11
N ASP A 405 -25.29 32.94 -7.11
CA ASP A 405 -24.79 31.56 -6.91
C ASP A 405 -23.28 31.49 -6.68
N ASN A 406 -22.49 32.35 -7.34
CA ASN A 406 -21.02 32.38 -7.27
C ASN A 406 -20.53 33.66 -6.55
N PRO A 407 -20.53 33.69 -5.20
CA PRO A 407 -20.03 34.80 -4.41
C PRO A 407 -18.49 34.94 -4.50
N PRO A 408 -17.92 36.08 -4.07
CA PRO A 408 -16.47 36.30 -4.10
C PRO A 408 -15.70 35.26 -3.27
N ILE A 409 -14.58 34.75 -3.80
CA ILE A 409 -13.71 33.82 -3.05
C ILE A 409 -13.14 34.53 -1.82
N THR A 410 -13.32 33.90 -0.64
CA THR A 410 -12.82 34.41 0.66
C THR A 410 -11.58 33.68 1.17
N CYS A 411 -11.36 32.44 0.76
CA CYS A 411 -10.20 31.62 1.13
C CYS A 411 -10.00 30.46 0.14
N ILE A 412 -8.82 29.84 0.19
CA ILE A 412 -8.50 28.60 -0.53
C ILE A 412 -8.35 27.48 0.50
N VAL A 413 -9.00 26.34 0.28
CA VAL A 413 -8.78 25.10 1.05
C VAL A 413 -8.05 24.12 0.15
N ALA A 414 -6.84 23.70 0.54
CA ALA A 414 -5.95 22.89 -0.29
C ALA A 414 -5.41 21.66 0.47
N ASP A 415 -5.00 20.64 -0.28
CA ASP A 415 -4.18 19.55 0.25
C ASP A 415 -2.74 20.06 0.43
N PRO A 416 -2.01 19.72 1.52
CA PRO A 416 -0.60 20.07 1.69
C PRO A 416 0.29 19.70 0.50
N PHE A 417 -0.02 18.63 -0.22
CA PHE A 417 0.71 18.17 -1.40
C PHE A 417 0.26 18.87 -2.70
N ALA A 418 -0.52 19.95 -2.59
CA ALA A 418 -0.75 20.93 -3.66
C ALA A 418 -0.07 22.29 -3.31
N PRO A 419 1.27 22.37 -3.21
CA PRO A 419 1.99 23.58 -2.77
C PRO A 419 1.77 24.79 -3.69
N VAL A 420 1.34 24.55 -4.93
CA VAL A 420 0.84 25.57 -5.88
C VAL A 420 -0.23 26.48 -5.27
N ALA A 421 -1.07 25.96 -4.36
CA ALA A 421 -2.14 26.73 -3.73
C ALA A 421 -1.63 27.88 -2.84
N ILE A 422 -0.48 27.69 -2.17
CA ILE A 422 0.18 28.75 -1.39
C ILE A 422 0.57 29.91 -2.31
N ARG A 423 1.28 29.60 -3.41
CA ARG A 423 1.78 30.61 -4.36
C ARG A 423 0.63 31.36 -5.05
N ALA A 424 -0.38 30.64 -5.52
CA ALA A 424 -1.56 31.25 -6.13
C ALA A 424 -2.39 32.09 -5.13
N GLY A 425 -2.44 31.67 -3.85
CA GLY A 425 -3.01 32.46 -2.77
C GLY A 425 -2.25 33.76 -2.50
N GLU A 426 -0.91 33.70 -2.46
CA GLU A 426 -0.02 34.86 -2.37
C GLU A 426 -0.20 35.82 -3.57
N GLU A 427 -0.28 35.29 -4.79
CA GLU A 427 -0.48 36.07 -6.04
C GLU A 427 -1.85 36.76 -6.13
N VAL A 428 -2.92 36.07 -5.73
CA VAL A 428 -4.31 36.57 -5.85
C VAL A 428 -4.79 37.33 -4.60
N GLY A 429 -4.01 37.28 -3.51
CA GLY A 429 -4.33 37.91 -2.22
C GLY A 429 -5.41 37.15 -1.42
N LEU A 430 -5.39 35.81 -1.47
CA LEU A 430 -6.35 34.94 -0.81
C LEU A 430 -5.68 34.11 0.31
N PRO A 431 -6.27 34.04 1.52
CA PRO A 431 -5.73 33.22 2.60
C PRO A 431 -5.92 31.73 2.30
N VAL A 432 -4.86 30.94 2.49
CA VAL A 432 -4.87 29.49 2.29
C VAL A 432 -4.98 28.77 3.64
N VAL A 433 -5.85 27.77 3.71
CA VAL A 433 -5.95 26.79 4.78
C VAL A 433 -5.63 25.41 4.21
N MET A 434 -4.76 24.66 4.87
CA MET A 434 -4.43 23.30 4.47
C MET A 434 -5.36 22.29 5.14
N TYR A 435 -5.71 21.22 4.42
CA TYR A 435 -6.38 20.04 4.94
C TYR A 435 -5.53 18.81 4.60
N ALA A 436 -4.76 18.31 5.56
CA ALA A 436 -4.00 17.08 5.40
C ALA A 436 -4.96 15.89 5.35
N THR A 437 -4.94 15.17 4.22
CA THR A 437 -5.71 13.93 4.05
C THR A 437 -5.09 12.72 4.75
N THR A 438 -4.03 12.94 5.53
CA THR A 438 -3.33 11.99 6.41
C THR A 438 -3.68 12.25 7.88
N ASN A 439 -3.17 11.41 8.77
CA ASN A 439 -3.13 11.62 10.22
C ASN A 439 -2.02 12.62 10.63
N ALA A 440 -1.92 12.91 11.93
CA ALA A 440 -0.89 13.79 12.48
C ALA A 440 0.51 13.15 12.47
N CYS A 441 0.64 11.86 12.80
CA CYS A 441 1.94 11.18 12.85
C CYS A 441 2.58 11.02 11.47
N GLY A 442 1.81 10.61 10.45
CA GLY A 442 2.26 10.59 9.07
C GLY A 442 2.59 11.99 8.56
N TYR A 443 1.77 13.00 8.90
CA TYR A 443 2.03 14.38 8.48
C TYR A 443 3.29 14.98 9.12
N MET A 444 3.49 14.77 10.43
CA MET A 444 4.74 15.13 11.10
C MET A 444 5.93 14.37 10.48
N GLY A 445 5.75 13.10 10.12
CA GLY A 445 6.73 12.32 9.36
C GLY A 445 7.23 13.03 8.09
N PHE A 446 6.33 13.58 7.28
CA PHE A 446 6.70 14.39 6.11
C PHE A 446 7.37 15.72 6.49
N LYS A 447 6.86 16.41 7.52
CA LYS A 447 7.40 17.70 7.99
C LYS A 447 8.80 17.59 8.61
N GLN A 448 9.23 16.39 9.03
CA GLN A 448 10.58 16.13 9.55
C GLN A 448 11.60 15.76 8.47
N LEU A 449 11.21 15.49 7.22
CA LEU A 449 12.16 15.06 6.17
C LEU A 449 13.27 16.09 5.91
N TYR A 450 12.95 17.39 5.97
CA TYR A 450 13.95 18.45 5.85
C TYR A 450 14.96 18.43 7.00
N THR A 451 14.48 18.37 8.25
CA THR A 451 15.32 18.33 9.46
C THR A 451 16.16 17.04 9.55
N LEU A 452 15.60 15.90 9.13
CA LEU A 452 16.34 14.63 9.04
C LEU A 452 17.45 14.70 7.98
N ARG A 453 17.20 15.34 6.83
CA ARG A 453 18.23 15.63 5.82
C ARG A 453 19.31 16.59 6.35
N GLU A 454 18.95 17.68 7.02
CA GLU A 454 19.91 18.62 7.62
C GLU A 454 20.79 17.96 8.70
N LYS A 455 20.22 17.05 9.50
CA LYS A 455 20.96 16.25 10.48
C LYS A 455 21.83 15.14 9.85
N GLY A 456 21.77 14.93 8.53
CA GLY A 456 22.51 13.89 7.82
C GLY A 456 21.92 12.48 7.94
N PHE A 457 20.68 12.33 8.40
CA PHE A 457 19.99 11.04 8.43
C PHE A 457 19.40 10.63 7.07
N ILE A 458 19.26 11.58 6.14
CA ILE A 458 18.74 11.33 4.78
C ILE A 458 19.67 12.03 3.78
N ILE A 459 20.20 11.25 2.83
CA ILE A 459 21.07 11.65 1.71
C ILE A 459 22.53 12.03 2.05
N PRO A 460 23.54 11.55 1.28
CA PRO A 460 23.54 10.40 0.38
C PRO A 460 24.10 9.18 1.10
N ILE A 461 23.24 8.18 1.31
CA ILE A 461 23.68 6.79 1.55
C ILE A 461 24.54 6.38 0.36
N LYS A 462 25.77 5.92 0.61
CA LYS A 462 26.77 5.72 -0.47
C LYS A 462 26.71 4.33 -1.08
N ASP A 463 26.17 3.37 -0.32
CA ASP A 463 25.96 2.00 -0.73
C ASP A 463 24.71 1.46 -0.03
N LEU A 464 24.00 0.51 -0.66
CA LEU A 464 22.85 -0.15 -0.06
C LEU A 464 23.22 -0.93 1.22
N SER A 465 24.51 -1.21 1.44
CA SER A 465 25.01 -1.77 2.70
C SER A 465 24.84 -0.85 3.93
N ASP A 466 24.75 0.48 3.76
CA ASP A 466 24.43 1.42 4.85
C ASP A 466 22.99 1.19 5.39
N LEU A 467 22.06 0.72 4.55
CA LEU A 467 20.67 0.35 4.92
C LEU A 467 20.58 -0.94 5.75
N SER A 468 21.65 -1.29 6.47
CA SER A 468 21.62 -2.24 7.57
C SER A 468 20.44 -1.98 8.52
N ASN A 469 19.83 -3.05 9.05
CA ASN A 469 18.74 -2.92 10.02
C ASN A 469 19.13 -2.00 11.18
N ASP A 470 20.36 -2.08 11.67
CA ASP A 470 20.86 -1.28 12.80
C ASP A 470 20.80 0.23 12.53
N TYR A 471 21.09 0.68 11.30
CA TYR A 471 20.88 2.09 10.91
C TYR A 471 19.39 2.44 10.87
N LEU A 472 18.57 1.58 10.26
CA LEU A 472 17.13 1.78 10.11
C LEU A 472 16.34 1.71 11.43
N GLU A 473 16.88 1.05 12.47
CA GLU A 473 16.38 1.07 13.85
C GLU A 473 16.80 2.34 14.65
N THR A 474 17.64 3.23 14.09
CA THR A 474 18.08 4.47 14.77
C THR A 474 16.88 5.30 15.20
N LYS A 475 16.78 5.59 16.51
CA LYS A 475 15.73 6.44 17.08
C LYS A 475 15.87 7.89 16.64
N VAL A 476 14.77 8.52 16.26
CA VAL A 476 14.68 9.93 15.91
C VAL A 476 14.16 10.70 17.13
N ASP A 477 15.01 11.57 17.68
CA ASP A 477 14.73 12.37 18.88
C ASP A 477 14.05 13.73 18.59
N CYS A 478 14.10 14.20 17.35
CA CYS A 478 13.80 15.58 16.99
C CYS A 478 12.42 15.80 16.36
N ALA A 479 11.58 14.77 16.29
CA ALA A 479 10.21 14.86 15.81
C ALA A 479 9.27 15.26 16.97
N PRO A 480 8.73 16.49 17.01
CA PRO A 480 7.92 16.95 18.14
C PRO A 480 6.68 16.07 18.33
N GLY A 481 6.44 15.63 19.57
CA GLY A 481 5.29 14.79 19.89
C GLY A 481 5.41 13.32 19.48
N MET A 482 6.53 12.88 18.90
CA MET A 482 6.73 11.50 18.45
C MET A 482 7.82 10.81 19.28
N LYS A 483 7.43 9.85 20.13
CA LYS A 483 8.34 9.09 21.00
C LYS A 483 8.71 7.76 20.38
N ASP A 484 9.95 7.32 20.59
CA ASP A 484 10.47 6.00 20.20
C ASP A 484 10.17 5.59 18.74
N VAL A 485 10.12 6.59 17.85
CA VAL A 485 10.07 6.40 16.40
C VAL A 485 11.49 6.28 15.84
N ARG A 486 11.64 5.45 14.81
CA ARG A 486 12.95 5.10 14.21
C ARG A 486 12.99 5.54 12.76
N LEU A 487 14.17 5.64 12.16
CA LEU A 487 14.31 6.05 10.75
C LEU A 487 13.40 5.26 9.82
N LYS A 488 13.28 3.92 9.94
CA LYS A 488 12.38 3.13 9.07
C LYS A 488 10.88 3.38 9.26
N ASP A 489 10.48 4.03 10.34
CA ASP A 489 9.07 4.39 10.57
C ASP A 489 8.69 5.66 9.78
N PHE A 490 9.65 6.48 9.33
CA PHE A 490 9.41 7.71 8.56
C PHE A 490 9.19 7.44 7.06
N PRO A 491 8.43 8.30 6.35
CA PRO A 491 8.13 8.12 4.93
C PRO A 491 9.36 8.37 4.03
N PHE A 492 9.45 7.67 2.91
CA PHE A 492 10.47 7.86 1.84
C PHE A 492 11.97 7.72 2.23
N ILE A 493 12.27 7.27 3.45
CA ILE A 493 13.64 7.08 3.99
C ILE A 493 14.52 6.13 3.15
N GLN A 494 13.90 5.26 2.35
CA GLN A 494 14.59 4.28 1.51
C GLN A 494 15.13 4.87 0.18
N THR A 495 14.95 6.16 -0.11
CA THR A 495 15.57 6.75 -1.30
C THR A 495 17.08 6.93 -1.13
N THR A 496 17.85 6.36 -2.06
CA THR A 496 19.28 6.63 -2.22
C THR A 496 19.56 7.74 -3.24
N ASP A 497 18.55 8.14 -4.02
CA ASP A 497 18.65 9.19 -5.03
C ASP A 497 18.42 10.58 -4.39
N PRO A 498 19.42 11.48 -4.39
CA PRO A 498 19.26 12.85 -3.87
C PRO A 498 18.32 13.71 -4.73
N ASP A 499 18.16 13.38 -6.01
CA ASP A 499 17.41 14.14 -7.00
C ASP A 499 16.02 13.53 -7.25
N ASP A 500 15.58 12.54 -6.46
CA ASP A 500 14.26 11.91 -6.63
C ASP A 500 13.14 12.95 -6.60
N VAL A 501 12.33 12.93 -7.65
CA VAL A 501 11.30 13.94 -7.92
C VAL A 501 10.17 13.89 -6.90
N VAL A 502 9.87 12.70 -6.35
CA VAL A 502 8.76 12.52 -5.40
C VAL A 502 9.17 12.95 -4.01
N PHE A 503 10.34 12.51 -3.54
CA PHE A 503 10.93 12.89 -2.26
C PHE A 503 11.11 14.42 -2.17
N ASN A 504 11.75 15.03 -3.18
CA ASN A 504 11.97 16.47 -3.21
C ASN A 504 10.66 17.27 -3.34
N PHE A 505 9.67 16.77 -4.08
CA PHE A 505 8.32 17.37 -4.11
C PHE A 505 7.62 17.30 -2.76
N VAL A 506 7.56 16.13 -2.13
CA VAL A 506 6.87 15.88 -0.85
C VAL A 506 7.48 16.71 0.27
N MET A 507 8.82 16.70 0.38
CA MET A 507 9.55 17.53 1.34
C MET A 507 9.35 19.03 1.07
N GLY A 508 9.48 19.48 -0.18
CA GLY A 508 9.25 20.88 -0.55
C GLY A 508 7.83 21.36 -0.28
N ALA A 509 6.83 20.49 -0.47
CA ALA A 509 5.43 20.76 -0.14
C ALA A 509 5.21 20.84 1.38
N ALA A 510 5.78 19.90 2.14
CA ALA A 510 5.73 19.90 3.60
C ALA A 510 6.37 21.15 4.21
N GLU A 511 7.51 21.62 3.70
CA GLU A 511 8.10 22.90 4.13
C GLU A 511 7.25 24.11 3.72
N THR A 512 6.74 24.14 2.47
CA THR A 512 5.91 25.26 1.98
C THR A 512 4.61 25.42 2.76
N SER A 513 4.08 24.33 3.33
CA SER A 513 2.81 24.30 4.06
C SER A 513 2.73 25.27 5.26
N VAL A 514 3.86 25.59 5.92
CA VAL A 514 3.86 26.42 7.14
C VAL A 514 3.45 27.88 6.88
N LYS A 515 3.41 28.29 5.60
CA LYS A 515 2.83 29.57 5.14
C LYS A 515 1.30 29.61 5.25
N ALA A 516 0.62 28.49 5.44
CA ALA A 516 -0.84 28.44 5.55
C ALA A 516 -1.34 29.14 6.82
N ARG A 517 -2.52 29.77 6.72
CA ARG A 517 -3.20 30.44 7.85
C ARG A 517 -3.60 29.47 8.96
N ALA A 518 -3.81 28.21 8.61
CA ALA A 518 -4.08 27.09 9.49
C ALA A 518 -3.83 25.77 8.74
N ILE A 519 -3.62 24.69 9.49
CA ILE A 519 -3.73 23.32 8.99
C ILE A 519 -4.82 22.57 9.75
N ALA A 520 -5.68 21.87 9.01
CA ALA A 520 -6.57 20.84 9.52
C ALA A 520 -6.01 19.46 9.12
N LEU A 521 -6.23 18.43 9.94
CA LEU A 521 -5.77 17.07 9.69
C LEU A 521 -6.93 16.09 9.82
N HIS A 522 -6.95 15.02 9.03
CA HIS A 522 -8.02 14.02 9.00
C HIS A 522 -7.94 13.03 10.19
N THR A 523 -7.91 13.55 11.41
CA THR A 523 -7.77 12.80 12.68
C THR A 523 -8.66 13.40 13.77
N PHE A 524 -8.56 12.91 15.01
CA PHE A 524 -9.26 13.44 16.18
C PHE A 524 -8.33 13.47 17.42
N ASP A 525 -8.52 14.46 18.29
CA ASP A 525 -7.57 14.81 19.37
C ASP A 525 -7.14 13.62 20.25
N ALA A 526 -8.08 12.73 20.59
CA ALA A 526 -7.83 11.59 21.47
C ALA A 526 -6.97 10.47 20.84
N LEU A 527 -6.69 10.50 19.54
CA LEU A 527 -5.90 9.47 18.85
C LEU A 527 -4.40 9.81 18.77
N GLU A 528 -4.07 11.09 18.71
CA GLU A 528 -2.71 11.59 18.43
C GLU A 528 -2.34 12.87 19.22
N PRO A 529 -2.71 12.99 20.52
CA PRO A 529 -2.65 14.26 21.25
C PRO A 529 -1.25 14.87 21.29
N GLU A 530 -0.23 14.06 21.59
CA GLU A 530 1.16 14.55 21.69
C GLU A 530 1.70 15.05 20.34
N VAL A 531 1.28 14.44 19.23
CA VAL A 531 1.67 14.86 17.87
C VAL A 531 0.93 16.12 17.45
N LEU A 532 -0.32 16.30 17.87
CA LEU A 532 -1.10 17.52 17.62
C LEU A 532 -0.53 18.71 18.42
N ASP A 533 -0.09 18.50 19.66
CA ASP A 533 0.70 19.48 20.42
C ASP A 533 2.02 19.80 19.70
N GLY A 534 2.73 18.78 19.21
CA GLY A 534 3.97 18.94 18.43
C GLY A 534 3.77 19.72 17.12
N LEU A 535 2.69 19.47 16.38
CA LEU A 535 2.33 20.26 15.19
C LEU A 535 1.96 21.70 15.57
N SER A 536 1.38 21.92 16.74
CA SER A 536 1.00 23.26 17.23
C SER A 536 2.20 24.14 17.61
N THR A 537 3.41 23.58 17.71
CA THR A 537 4.66 24.39 17.78
C THR A 537 5.20 24.78 16.40
N ILE A 538 4.70 24.17 15.33
CA ILE A 538 5.17 24.40 13.94
C ILE A 538 4.19 25.27 13.15
N PHE A 539 2.88 25.04 13.32
CA PHE A 539 1.82 25.73 12.59
C PHE A 539 1.09 26.74 13.49
N PRO A 540 0.70 27.93 12.96
CA PRO A 540 0.05 28.96 13.77
C PRO A 540 -1.34 28.56 14.30
N ARG A 541 -1.98 27.57 13.67
CA ARG A 541 -3.26 26.96 14.05
C ARG A 541 -3.33 25.54 13.52
N VAL A 542 -3.63 24.59 14.41
CA VAL A 542 -3.85 23.17 14.09
C VAL A 542 -5.29 22.82 14.46
N TYR A 543 -5.95 22.00 13.64
CA TYR A 543 -7.29 21.46 13.89
C TYR A 543 -7.33 19.97 13.58
N SER A 544 -7.83 19.14 14.50
CA SER A 544 -8.24 17.77 14.15
C SER A 544 -9.67 17.81 13.59
N ILE A 545 -9.88 17.24 12.41
CA ILE A 545 -11.20 17.20 11.73
C ILE A 545 -11.44 15.81 11.17
N GLY A 546 -11.92 14.92 12.03
CA GLY A 546 -12.26 13.55 11.67
C GLY A 546 -12.94 12.80 12.81
N PRO A 547 -13.33 11.53 12.58
CA PRO A 547 -13.32 10.85 11.28
C PRO A 547 -14.40 11.38 10.34
N LEU A 548 -14.01 11.85 9.13
CA LEU A 548 -14.93 12.45 8.15
C LEU A 548 -16.19 11.62 7.86
N GLN A 549 -16.09 10.29 7.89
CA GLN A 549 -17.24 9.41 7.61
C GLN A 549 -18.29 9.47 8.74
N LEU A 550 -17.87 9.54 10.01
CA LEU A 550 -18.80 9.66 11.14
C LEU A 550 -19.44 11.04 11.19
N LEU A 551 -18.72 12.09 10.79
CA LEU A 551 -19.26 13.45 10.63
C LEU A 551 -20.30 13.51 9.50
N LEU A 552 -20.03 12.88 8.35
CA LEU A 552 -20.98 12.83 7.22
C LEU A 552 -22.21 11.98 7.51
N ASN A 553 -22.11 10.95 8.36
CA ASN A 553 -23.25 10.12 8.76
C ASN A 553 -24.29 10.90 9.60
N GLN A 554 -23.97 12.09 10.09
CA GLN A 554 -24.88 12.97 10.84
C GLN A 554 -25.73 13.88 9.94
N ILE A 555 -25.57 13.81 8.61
CA ILE A 555 -26.31 14.62 7.65
C ILE A 555 -27.50 13.82 7.11
N GLU A 556 -28.71 14.20 7.52
CA GLU A 556 -29.95 13.49 7.12
C GLU A 556 -30.39 13.82 5.69
N GLU A 557 -30.02 15.01 5.18
CA GLU A 557 -30.57 15.62 3.97
C GLU A 557 -30.30 14.85 2.65
N ASN A 558 -31.28 14.91 1.75
CA ASN A 558 -31.26 14.14 0.51
C ASN A 558 -30.49 14.80 -0.65
N GLY A 559 -30.23 16.12 -0.62
CA GLY A 559 -29.47 16.80 -1.67
C GLY A 559 -28.02 16.33 -1.74
N LEU A 560 -27.31 16.34 -0.61
CA LEU A 560 -25.92 15.90 -0.50
C LEU A 560 -25.68 14.41 -0.83
N LYS A 561 -26.73 13.60 -1.04
CA LYS A 561 -26.60 12.19 -1.47
C LYS A 561 -26.22 12.08 -2.95
N SER A 562 -26.47 13.10 -3.79
CA SER A 562 -26.02 13.12 -5.20
C SER A 562 -24.50 13.30 -5.34
N ILE A 563 -23.83 14.00 -4.42
CA ILE A 563 -22.37 14.15 -4.41
C ILE A 563 -21.72 12.89 -3.80
N GLY A 564 -21.60 11.84 -4.60
CA GLY A 564 -20.79 10.66 -4.31
C GLY A 564 -19.31 10.88 -4.61
N TYR A 565 -18.44 10.23 -3.84
CA TYR A 565 -16.98 10.41 -3.84
C TYR A 565 -16.19 9.14 -4.22
N ASN A 566 -16.87 8.13 -4.77
CA ASN A 566 -16.23 6.92 -5.29
C ASN A 566 -15.86 7.13 -6.77
N LEU A 567 -14.64 6.73 -7.16
CA LEU A 567 -14.08 6.88 -8.52
C LEU A 567 -14.36 5.66 -9.43
N TRP A 568 -15.23 4.75 -8.98
CA TRP A 568 -15.51 3.46 -9.58
C TRP A 568 -16.97 3.05 -9.29
N LYS A 569 -17.45 2.01 -9.97
CA LYS A 569 -18.82 1.49 -9.87
C LYS A 569 -18.96 0.50 -8.72
N GLU A 570 -20.01 0.64 -7.92
CA GLU A 570 -20.26 -0.22 -6.75
C GLU A 570 -20.88 -1.57 -7.13
N ASP A 571 -20.39 -2.66 -6.54
CA ASP A 571 -21.00 -4.00 -6.67
C ASP A 571 -21.73 -4.41 -5.37
N ARG A 572 -22.95 -4.93 -5.55
CA ARG A 572 -23.84 -5.40 -4.50
C ARG A 572 -23.69 -6.90 -4.23
N ALA A 573 -23.12 -7.69 -5.14
CA ALA A 573 -23.08 -9.15 -5.04
C ALA A 573 -22.47 -9.64 -3.72
N CYS A 574 -21.32 -9.09 -3.32
CA CYS A 574 -20.68 -9.46 -2.07
C CYS A 574 -21.43 -9.02 -0.79
N LEU A 575 -22.47 -8.16 -0.85
CA LEU A 575 -23.27 -7.87 0.36
C LEU A 575 -24.09 -9.12 0.69
N GLN A 576 -24.81 -9.63 -0.30
CA GLN A 576 -25.55 -10.89 -0.22
C GLN A 576 -24.66 -12.07 0.18
N TRP A 577 -23.38 -12.08 -0.20
CA TRP A 577 -22.42 -13.08 0.30
C TRP A 577 -22.08 -12.88 1.79
N LEU A 578 -21.79 -11.66 2.24
CA LEU A 578 -21.51 -11.36 3.65
C LEU A 578 -22.74 -11.56 4.55
N ASP A 579 -23.95 -11.31 4.04
CA ASP A 579 -25.22 -11.59 4.71
C ASP A 579 -25.40 -13.10 5.04
N THR A 580 -24.63 -14.00 4.41
CA THR A 580 -24.61 -15.45 4.68
C THR A 580 -23.51 -15.90 5.64
N LYS A 581 -22.79 -14.98 6.29
CA LYS A 581 -21.64 -15.28 7.15
C LYS A 581 -21.91 -14.89 8.60
N GLU A 582 -21.38 -15.69 9.51
CA GLU A 582 -21.50 -15.46 10.95
C GLU A 582 -20.77 -14.17 11.38
N PRO A 583 -21.22 -13.51 12.47
CA PRO A 583 -20.54 -12.34 13.01
C PRO A 583 -19.05 -12.57 13.26
N LYS A 584 -18.22 -11.61 12.86
CA LYS A 584 -16.75 -11.64 12.92
C LYS A 584 -16.07 -12.85 12.24
N SER A 585 -16.75 -13.62 11.39
CA SER A 585 -16.16 -14.83 10.76
C SER A 585 -15.34 -14.56 9.48
N VAL A 586 -15.21 -13.31 9.03
CA VAL A 586 -14.62 -12.95 7.72
C VAL A 586 -13.44 -11.99 7.85
N VAL A 587 -12.31 -12.33 7.23
CA VAL A 587 -11.18 -11.41 6.99
C VAL A 587 -11.47 -10.60 5.74
N TYR A 588 -11.57 -9.28 5.84
CA TYR A 588 -11.56 -8.39 4.68
C TYR A 588 -10.09 -8.15 4.26
N VAL A 589 -9.78 -8.24 2.97
CA VAL A 589 -8.41 -8.03 2.44
C VAL A 589 -8.44 -6.94 1.38
N ASN A 590 -7.71 -5.84 1.59
CA ASN A 590 -7.63 -4.74 0.63
C ASN A 590 -6.36 -3.90 0.85
N PHE A 591 -5.41 -4.01 -0.09
CA PHE A 591 -4.13 -3.26 -0.07
C PHE A 591 -4.22 -1.86 -0.70
N GLY A 592 -5.42 -1.27 -0.72
CA GLY A 592 -5.68 0.05 -1.27
C GLY A 592 -5.84 0.05 -2.79
N SER A 593 -5.97 1.26 -3.36
CA SER A 593 -6.17 1.45 -4.80
C SER A 593 -4.85 1.65 -5.58
N ILE A 594 -3.72 1.38 -4.93
CA ILE A 594 -2.41 1.96 -5.27
C ILE A 594 -1.22 1.00 -5.15
N THR A 595 -1.28 0.04 -4.23
CA THR A 595 -0.18 -0.88 -3.95
C THR A 595 -0.13 -1.98 -5.01
N VAL A 596 1.05 -2.19 -5.58
CA VAL A 596 1.30 -3.23 -6.58
C VAL A 596 2.07 -4.36 -5.91
N MET A 597 1.63 -5.61 -6.10
CA MET A 597 2.29 -6.81 -5.58
C MET A 597 2.85 -7.66 -6.72
N THR A 598 3.94 -8.37 -6.47
CA THR A 598 4.42 -9.40 -7.42
C THR A 598 3.46 -10.57 -7.46
N ALA A 599 3.46 -11.33 -8.56
CA ALA A 599 2.72 -12.60 -8.63
C ALA A 599 3.10 -13.57 -7.50
N ASP A 600 4.34 -13.49 -7.01
CA ASP A 600 4.83 -14.34 -5.92
C ASP A 600 4.32 -13.86 -4.55
N GLN A 601 4.35 -12.55 -4.26
CA GLN A 601 3.70 -11.98 -3.07
C GLN A 601 2.20 -12.29 -3.06
N LEU A 602 1.54 -12.21 -4.22
CA LEU A 602 0.16 -12.63 -4.39
C LEU A 602 -0.04 -14.12 -4.02
N VAL A 603 0.84 -15.00 -4.49
CA VAL A 603 0.78 -16.44 -4.17
C VAL A 603 1.02 -16.69 -2.67
N GLU A 604 1.96 -16.01 -2.02
CA GLU A 604 2.16 -16.14 -0.57
C GLU A 604 0.92 -15.66 0.21
N PHE A 605 0.31 -14.53 -0.16
CA PHE A 605 -0.95 -14.08 0.43
C PHE A 605 -2.10 -15.06 0.17
N ALA A 606 -2.26 -15.55 -1.06
CA ALA A 606 -3.33 -16.48 -1.42
C ALA A 606 -3.20 -17.82 -0.70
N MET A 607 -1.99 -18.36 -0.61
CA MET A 607 -1.70 -19.62 0.09
C MET A 607 -1.86 -19.45 1.60
N GLY A 608 -1.38 -18.36 2.20
CA GLY A 608 -1.55 -18.10 3.64
C GLY A 608 -3.02 -17.92 4.03
N LEU A 609 -3.78 -17.18 3.22
CA LEU A 609 -5.24 -17.03 3.40
C LEU A 609 -5.96 -18.37 3.24
N ALA A 610 -5.62 -19.19 2.25
CA ALA A 610 -6.23 -20.51 2.07
C ALA A 610 -5.87 -21.49 3.20
N ASN A 611 -4.60 -21.56 3.60
CA ASN A 611 -4.14 -22.40 4.71
C ASN A 611 -4.74 -21.97 6.06
N SER A 612 -5.08 -20.69 6.22
CA SER A 612 -5.75 -20.18 7.41
C SER A 612 -7.09 -20.88 7.68
N LYS A 613 -7.77 -21.35 6.62
CA LYS A 613 -9.13 -21.93 6.61
C LYS A 613 -10.24 -20.98 7.10
N ILE A 614 -9.90 -19.73 7.42
CA ILE A 614 -10.85 -18.69 7.79
C ILE A 614 -11.49 -18.13 6.50
N SER A 615 -12.77 -17.77 6.54
CA SER A 615 -13.42 -17.12 5.40
C SER A 615 -12.81 -15.74 5.16
N PHE A 616 -12.55 -15.37 3.90
CA PHE A 616 -12.04 -14.05 3.55
C PHE A 616 -12.78 -13.44 2.36
N LEU A 617 -12.79 -12.11 2.29
CA LEU A 617 -13.27 -11.33 1.14
C LEU A 617 -12.11 -10.46 0.65
N TRP A 618 -11.49 -10.88 -0.44
CA TRP A 618 -10.34 -10.19 -1.03
C TRP A 618 -10.75 -9.25 -2.16
N ILE A 619 -10.63 -7.95 -1.90
CA ILE A 619 -10.73 -6.92 -2.91
C ILE A 619 -9.37 -6.80 -3.59
N ILE A 620 -9.19 -7.63 -4.61
CA ILE A 620 -8.05 -7.58 -5.54
C ILE A 620 -8.47 -6.89 -6.84
N ARG A 621 -7.52 -6.24 -7.49
CA ARG A 621 -7.67 -5.80 -8.89
C ARG A 621 -6.60 -6.47 -9.75
N PRO A 622 -6.94 -7.08 -10.90
CA PRO A 622 -5.97 -7.66 -11.82
C PRO A 622 -4.95 -6.65 -12.41
N ASP A 623 -5.21 -5.35 -12.31
CA ASP A 623 -4.30 -4.25 -12.69
C ASP A 623 -3.39 -3.76 -11.53
N LEU A 624 -3.22 -4.56 -10.48
CA LEU A 624 -2.26 -4.33 -9.39
C LEU A 624 -1.32 -5.54 -9.13
N VAL A 625 -1.33 -6.55 -9.99
CA VAL A 625 -0.45 -7.74 -9.90
C VAL A 625 0.57 -7.74 -11.04
N THR A 626 1.86 -7.84 -10.72
CA THR A 626 2.93 -7.97 -11.74
C THR A 626 3.28 -9.44 -12.01
N GLY A 627 2.74 -9.96 -13.12
CA GLY A 627 3.03 -11.30 -13.66
C GLY A 627 2.10 -11.66 -14.83
N GLU A 628 2.43 -12.70 -15.60
CA GLU A 628 1.55 -13.18 -16.65
C GLU A 628 0.38 -13.98 -16.07
N SER A 629 -0.84 -13.42 -16.15
CA SER A 629 -2.10 -14.15 -15.95
C SER A 629 -2.19 -14.93 -14.63
N ALA A 630 -2.03 -14.24 -13.50
CA ALA A 630 -2.40 -14.76 -12.18
C ALA A 630 -3.92 -14.97 -12.08
N VAL A 631 -4.40 -16.09 -12.63
CA VAL A 631 -5.79 -16.54 -12.52
C VAL A 631 -5.98 -17.07 -11.11
N LEU A 632 -6.67 -16.29 -10.27
CA LEU A 632 -7.19 -16.82 -9.02
C LEU A 632 -8.19 -17.95 -9.32
N PRO A 633 -8.28 -18.99 -8.47
CA PRO A 633 -9.33 -20.00 -8.59
C PRO A 633 -10.72 -19.36 -8.67
N ALA A 634 -11.66 -20.02 -9.35
CA ALA A 634 -13.04 -19.51 -9.56
C ALA A 634 -13.86 -19.30 -8.26
N GLU A 635 -13.28 -19.66 -7.12
CA GLU A 635 -13.78 -19.45 -5.76
C GLU A 635 -13.55 -18.00 -5.25
N PHE A 636 -12.69 -17.23 -5.91
CA PHE A 636 -12.31 -15.86 -5.53
C PHE A 636 -13.08 -14.84 -6.38
N ALA A 637 -13.96 -14.06 -5.75
CA ALA A 637 -14.83 -13.10 -6.44
C ALA A 637 -14.24 -11.67 -6.49
N GLU A 638 -13.94 -11.18 -7.70
CA GLU A 638 -13.64 -9.76 -7.95
C GLU A 638 -14.89 -8.89 -7.67
N THR A 639 -14.80 -7.98 -6.69
CA THR A 639 -15.83 -6.96 -6.38
C THR A 639 -15.15 -5.70 -5.84
N GLU A 640 -15.87 -4.58 -5.66
CA GLU A 640 -15.28 -3.39 -5.01
C GLU A 640 -16.13 -2.76 -3.89
N ASN A 641 -15.40 -2.27 -2.90
CA ASN A 641 -15.72 -1.28 -1.86
C ASN A 641 -16.60 -1.64 -0.64
N ARG A 642 -16.09 -1.14 0.49
CA ARG A 642 -16.77 -0.65 1.71
C ARG A 642 -17.69 -1.61 2.47
N ARG A 643 -17.05 -2.53 3.19
CA ARG A 643 -17.69 -3.57 4.02
C ARG A 643 -17.19 -3.69 5.45
N LEU A 644 -16.25 -2.85 5.90
CA LEU A 644 -15.69 -2.93 7.26
C LEU A 644 -16.74 -2.84 8.37
N ASN A 645 -17.80 -2.05 8.18
CA ASN A 645 -18.92 -1.94 9.14
C ASN A 645 -19.91 -3.13 9.07
N HIS A 646 -19.66 -4.17 8.26
CA HIS A 646 -20.55 -5.33 8.15
C HIS A 646 -20.31 -6.31 9.30
N PRO A 647 -21.34 -6.77 10.05
CA PRO A 647 -21.16 -7.60 11.24
C PRO A 647 -20.31 -8.87 11.07
N ALA A 648 -20.31 -9.47 9.88
CA ALA A 648 -19.48 -10.64 9.57
C ALA A 648 -17.96 -10.37 9.46
N VAL A 649 -17.51 -9.12 9.33
CA VAL A 649 -16.07 -8.80 9.22
C VAL A 649 -15.43 -8.81 10.61
N GLY A 650 -14.48 -9.72 10.83
CA GLY A 650 -13.76 -9.88 12.08
C GLY A 650 -12.36 -9.25 12.09
N GLY A 651 -11.76 -9.05 10.93
CA GLY A 651 -10.40 -8.52 10.79
C GLY A 651 -10.11 -7.95 9.41
N PHE A 652 -9.08 -7.10 9.30
CA PHE A 652 -8.72 -6.40 8.06
C PHE A 652 -7.22 -6.51 7.72
N LEU A 653 -6.90 -7.25 6.65
CA LEU A 653 -5.56 -7.30 6.06
C LEU A 653 -5.37 -6.12 5.07
N THR A 654 -4.41 -5.23 5.34
CA THR A 654 -4.29 -3.93 4.67
C THR A 654 -2.87 -3.37 4.54
N HIS A 655 -2.68 -2.53 3.52
CA HIS A 655 -1.48 -1.71 3.32
C HIS A 655 -1.29 -0.57 4.35
N SER A 656 -2.22 -0.37 5.29
CA SER A 656 -2.17 0.69 6.32
C SER A 656 -2.17 2.14 5.81
N GLY A 657 -2.55 2.41 4.56
CA GLY A 657 -2.77 3.78 4.08
C GLY A 657 -3.92 4.46 4.84
N TRP A 658 -3.74 5.72 5.25
CA TRP A 658 -4.56 6.34 6.32
C TRP A 658 -6.08 6.22 6.16
N GLY A 659 -6.60 6.43 4.95
CA GLY A 659 -8.04 6.35 4.66
C GLY A 659 -8.65 4.96 4.90
N SER A 660 -7.84 3.90 4.86
CA SER A 660 -8.24 2.54 5.25
C SER A 660 -8.13 2.33 6.76
N THR A 661 -7.04 2.80 7.37
CA THR A 661 -6.78 2.71 8.83
C THR A 661 -7.91 3.36 9.63
N ILE A 662 -8.31 4.60 9.28
CA ILE A 662 -9.38 5.31 9.98
C ILE A 662 -10.77 4.71 9.69
N GLU A 663 -11.02 4.13 8.50
CA GLU A 663 -12.27 3.41 8.23
C GLU A 663 -12.34 2.08 9.04
N SER A 664 -11.20 1.45 9.37
CA SER A 664 -11.15 0.27 10.27
C SER A 664 -11.36 0.65 11.75
N LEU A 665 -10.70 1.71 12.22
CA LEU A 665 -10.89 2.26 13.57
C LEU A 665 -12.35 2.64 13.83
N CYS A 666 -13.03 3.25 12.84
CA CYS A 666 -14.47 3.57 12.93
C CYS A 666 -15.38 2.34 12.94
N ALA A 667 -14.91 1.20 12.42
CA ALA A 667 -15.67 -0.05 12.36
C ALA A 667 -15.45 -0.94 13.60
N GLY A 668 -14.41 -0.67 14.40
CA GLY A 668 -13.97 -1.57 15.47
C GLY A 668 -13.28 -2.84 14.96
N VAL A 669 -12.75 -2.82 13.73
CA VAL A 669 -12.12 -3.99 13.09
C VAL A 669 -10.58 -3.92 13.28
N PRO A 670 -9.95 -4.95 13.88
CA PRO A 670 -8.50 -5.01 14.07
C PRO A 670 -7.79 -5.30 12.74
N MET A 671 -6.51 -4.94 12.65
CA MET A 671 -5.76 -4.93 11.39
C MET A 671 -4.55 -5.86 11.38
N VAL A 672 -4.26 -6.43 10.21
CA VAL A 672 -2.92 -6.92 9.87
C VAL A 672 -2.36 -6.03 8.77
N CYS A 673 -1.14 -5.54 9.00
CA CYS A 673 -0.55 -4.38 8.37
C CYS A 673 0.66 -4.78 7.52
N TRP A 674 0.59 -4.58 6.21
CA TRP A 674 1.69 -4.79 5.27
C TRP A 674 2.07 -3.45 4.60
N PRO A 675 2.85 -2.59 5.26
CA PRO A 675 3.18 -1.25 4.77
C PRO A 675 4.17 -1.30 3.60
N PHE A 676 3.94 -0.51 2.55
CA PHE A 676 4.76 -0.54 1.33
C PHE A 676 5.48 0.78 1.05
N PHE A 677 4.81 1.94 1.19
CA PHE A 677 5.40 3.26 0.92
C PHE A 677 4.67 4.42 1.60
N SER A 678 5.18 5.66 1.47
CA SER A 678 4.54 6.86 2.03
C SER A 678 4.37 6.77 3.56
N ASP A 679 3.30 7.35 4.10
CA ASP A 679 2.81 7.30 5.47
C ASP A 679 2.52 5.89 6.02
N GLN A 680 2.49 4.85 5.17
CA GLN A 680 2.04 3.50 5.57
C GLN A 680 2.93 2.88 6.66
N THR A 681 4.24 3.13 6.64
CA THR A 681 5.18 2.66 7.67
C THR A 681 4.87 3.30 9.02
N MET A 682 4.67 4.62 9.06
CA MET A 682 4.29 5.35 10.27
C MET A 682 2.91 4.90 10.79
N ASN A 683 1.93 4.74 9.90
CA ASN A 683 0.59 4.26 10.24
C ASN A 683 0.62 2.85 10.83
N CYS A 684 1.45 1.96 10.29
CA CYS A 684 1.71 0.63 10.81
C CYS A 684 2.38 0.70 12.20
N ARG A 685 3.45 1.48 12.35
CA ARG A 685 4.15 1.72 13.63
C ARG A 685 3.22 2.22 14.73
N TYR A 686 2.26 3.10 14.41
CA TYR A 686 1.25 3.57 15.37
C TYR A 686 0.19 2.50 15.65
N SER A 687 -0.38 1.87 14.61
CA SER A 687 -1.39 0.81 14.75
C SER A 687 -0.91 -0.36 15.62
N CYS A 688 0.34 -0.79 15.43
CA CYS A 688 0.91 -1.97 16.08
C CYS A 688 1.53 -1.74 17.46
N LYS A 689 1.75 -0.50 17.89
CA LYS A 689 2.49 -0.18 19.13
C LYS A 689 1.86 0.91 20.00
N GLU A 690 1.33 1.98 19.41
CA GLU A 690 0.72 3.09 20.15
C GLU A 690 -0.79 2.87 20.37
N TRP A 691 -1.49 2.39 19.34
CA TRP A 691 -2.94 2.13 19.39
C TRP A 691 -3.29 0.67 19.73
N GLY A 692 -2.36 -0.28 19.53
CA GLY A 692 -2.54 -1.70 19.87
C GLY A 692 -3.59 -2.46 19.04
N VAL A 693 -4.00 -1.92 17.89
CA VAL A 693 -5.06 -2.45 16.99
C VAL A 693 -4.51 -3.19 15.76
N GLY A 694 -3.19 -3.25 15.59
CA GLY A 694 -2.52 -3.79 14.42
C GLY A 694 -1.45 -4.84 14.74
N MET A 695 -1.16 -5.70 13.77
CA MET A 695 0.02 -6.58 13.73
C MET A 695 0.72 -6.43 12.38
N GLN A 696 2.06 -6.46 12.33
CA GLN A 696 2.82 -6.21 11.10
C GLN A 696 3.25 -7.52 10.41
N ILE A 697 3.10 -7.57 9.08
CA ILE A 697 3.74 -8.55 8.19
C ILE A 697 5.06 -7.95 7.68
N ASP A 698 6.11 -8.77 7.52
CA ASP A 698 7.36 -8.37 6.89
C ASP A 698 7.20 -8.00 5.40
N ASN A 699 8.12 -7.19 4.88
CA ASN A 699 8.13 -6.82 3.46
C ASN A 699 8.33 -8.06 2.56
N ASN A 700 9.07 -9.07 3.03
CA ASN A 700 9.35 -10.34 2.36
C ASN A 700 8.32 -11.45 2.69
N VAL A 701 7.05 -11.06 2.83
CA VAL A 701 5.87 -11.87 3.17
C VAL A 701 5.97 -13.36 2.81
N LYS A 702 5.63 -14.23 3.77
CA LYS A 702 5.53 -15.69 3.62
C LYS A 702 4.12 -16.20 3.89
N ARG A 703 3.68 -17.25 3.20
CA ARG A 703 2.38 -17.89 3.46
C ARG A 703 2.22 -18.37 4.90
N GLU A 704 3.29 -18.85 5.54
CA GLU A 704 3.27 -19.31 6.93
C GLU A 704 3.06 -18.15 7.91
N GLU A 705 3.68 -16.99 7.62
CA GLU A 705 3.51 -15.75 8.38
C GLU A 705 2.09 -15.18 8.20
N VAL A 706 1.58 -15.15 6.96
CA VAL A 706 0.21 -14.73 6.65
C VAL A 706 -0.80 -15.65 7.33
N GLU A 707 -0.62 -16.97 7.24
CA GLU A 707 -1.46 -17.96 7.92
C GLU A 707 -1.46 -17.74 9.44
N MET A 708 -0.26 -17.60 10.04
CA MET A 708 -0.09 -17.37 11.47
C MET A 708 -0.76 -16.08 11.93
N LEU A 709 -0.52 -14.95 11.25
CA LEU A 709 -1.06 -13.65 11.66
C LEU A 709 -2.55 -13.50 11.36
N VAL A 710 -3.08 -14.15 10.31
CA VAL A 710 -4.52 -14.22 10.05
C VAL A 710 -5.22 -15.08 11.11
N LYS A 711 -4.60 -16.19 11.54
CA LYS A 711 -5.07 -16.96 12.70
C LYS A 711 -4.93 -16.18 14.00
N GLU A 712 -3.83 -15.47 14.25
CA GLU A 712 -3.69 -14.66 15.47
C GLU A 712 -4.75 -13.54 15.53
N LEU A 713 -5.10 -12.94 14.38
CA LEU A 713 -6.13 -11.89 14.29
C LEU A 713 -7.55 -12.40 14.60
N MET A 714 -7.86 -13.65 14.23
CA MET A 714 -9.23 -14.20 14.21
C MET A 714 -9.48 -15.29 15.26
N GLU A 715 -8.44 -16.00 15.67
CA GLU A 715 -8.42 -17.12 16.63
C GLU A 715 -7.52 -16.83 17.85
N GLY A 716 -6.46 -16.02 17.67
CA GLY A 716 -5.43 -15.71 18.68
C GLY A 716 -5.92 -14.96 19.92
N GLY A 717 -7.20 -14.63 19.96
CA GLY A 717 -7.91 -14.48 21.22
C GLY A 717 -9.39 -14.78 21.08
N GLU A 718 -10.01 -15.00 22.25
CA GLU A 718 -11.28 -14.33 22.55
C GLU A 718 -11.11 -12.84 22.29
N VAL A 719 -11.34 -12.44 21.05
CA VAL A 719 -11.27 -11.09 20.47
C VAL A 719 -10.35 -10.10 21.19
N ARG A 720 -9.17 -9.84 20.62
CA ARG A 720 -8.60 -8.48 20.62
C ARG A 720 -9.48 -7.55 19.76
N ASN A 721 -10.71 -7.35 20.25
CA ASN A 721 -11.74 -6.35 19.93
C ASN A 721 -13.12 -6.78 20.47
N GLU A 722 -13.17 -7.01 21.78
CA GLU A 722 -14.33 -6.80 22.63
C GLU A 722 -13.86 -6.56 24.10
N GLU A 723 -13.85 -5.37 24.71
CA GLU A 723 -14.59 -4.12 24.42
C GLU A 723 -16.03 -4.34 23.88
N LYS A 724 -16.83 -5.33 24.31
CA LYS A 724 -16.80 -6.15 25.53
C LYS A 724 -17.49 -7.53 25.35
N MET A 725 -17.00 -8.56 26.08
CA MET A 725 -17.77 -9.57 26.87
C MET A 725 -17.99 -11.01 26.34
N GLY A 726 -17.53 -12.02 27.10
CA GLY A 726 -17.68 -13.47 26.83
C GLY A 726 -16.56 -14.06 25.95
N SER A 727 -16.21 -15.36 25.97
CA SER A 727 -16.42 -16.44 26.97
C SER A 727 -15.19 -17.37 26.96
N LYS A 728 -14.73 -17.86 28.12
CA LYS A 728 -13.51 -18.66 28.33
C LYS A 728 -13.79 -19.85 29.25
N PRO A 729 -12.83 -20.78 29.38
CA PRO A 729 -12.50 -21.87 28.46
C PRO A 729 -13.42 -23.08 28.79
N GLU A 730 -12.97 -24.32 28.60
CA GLU A 730 -13.27 -25.33 29.63
C GLU A 730 -12.18 -26.39 29.78
N ALA A 731 -11.52 -26.36 30.94
CA ALA A 731 -10.97 -27.51 31.62
C ALA A 731 -11.66 -27.54 32.98
N ASP A 732 -12.15 -28.72 33.40
CA ASP A 732 -13.24 -28.84 34.37
C ASP A 732 -12.80 -28.65 35.84
N HIS A 733 -13.78 -28.24 36.66
CA HIS A 733 -13.98 -28.45 38.09
C HIS A 733 -14.08 -27.18 38.98
N SER A 734 -15.34 -26.87 39.34
CA SER A 734 -15.81 -25.85 40.30
C SER A 734 -15.58 -24.37 39.91
N MET A 735 -16.66 -23.70 39.48
CA MET A 735 -16.65 -22.26 39.19
C MET A 735 -16.33 -21.42 40.45
N PRO A 736 -15.29 -20.57 40.44
CA PRO A 736 -14.96 -19.75 41.61
C PRO A 736 -16.03 -18.71 41.89
N HIS A 737 -16.28 -18.43 43.19
CA HIS A 737 -17.26 -17.45 43.63
C HIS A 737 -16.60 -16.09 43.90
N ILE A 738 -17.04 -15.05 43.19
CA ILE A 738 -16.63 -13.66 43.41
C ILE A 738 -17.78 -12.88 44.07
N VAL A 739 -17.45 -12.17 45.16
CA VAL A 739 -18.30 -11.12 45.73
C VAL A 739 -17.88 -9.78 45.14
N LEU A 740 -18.80 -9.08 44.48
CA LEU A 740 -18.56 -7.74 43.94
C LEU A 740 -19.31 -6.69 44.74
N ILE A 741 -18.60 -5.64 45.18
CA ILE A 741 -19.16 -4.55 45.98
C ILE A 741 -18.72 -3.18 45.45
N PRO A 742 -19.63 -2.43 44.78
CA PRO A 742 -19.36 -1.07 44.31
C PRO A 742 -19.41 -0.04 45.45
N CYS A 743 -18.78 1.12 45.24
CA CYS A 743 -19.20 2.33 45.94
C CYS A 743 -20.68 2.60 45.57
N PRO A 744 -21.58 2.94 46.51
CA PRO A 744 -23.04 2.98 46.27
C PRO A 744 -23.54 4.19 45.45
N LEU A 745 -22.70 4.72 44.56
CA LEU A 745 -22.99 5.78 43.60
C LEU A 745 -23.36 5.20 42.23
N GLN A 746 -24.29 5.85 41.52
CA GLN A 746 -24.91 5.25 40.33
C GLN A 746 -23.92 4.92 39.20
N SER A 747 -22.84 5.70 39.04
CA SER A 747 -21.76 5.43 38.07
C SER A 747 -20.94 4.19 38.48
N HIS A 748 -20.50 4.12 39.73
CA HIS A 748 -19.74 3.02 40.31
C HIS A 748 -20.53 1.70 40.24
N ILE A 749 -21.79 1.71 40.65
CA ILE A 749 -22.71 0.56 40.52
C ILE A 749 -22.85 0.15 39.05
N LYS A 750 -23.05 1.10 38.11
CA LYS A 750 -23.14 0.78 36.66
C LYS A 750 -21.86 0.17 36.10
N THR A 751 -20.68 0.57 36.56
CA THR A 751 -19.39 0.03 36.10
C THR A 751 -19.12 -1.33 36.74
N MET A 752 -19.25 -1.45 38.06
CA MET A 752 -19.06 -2.72 38.76
C MET A 752 -20.08 -3.78 38.33
N LEU A 753 -21.32 -3.40 37.97
CA LEU A 753 -22.32 -4.34 37.46
C LEU A 753 -22.01 -4.81 36.02
N LYS A 754 -21.28 -4.02 35.22
CA LYS A 754 -20.69 -4.52 33.96
C LYS A 754 -19.57 -5.50 34.25
N LEU A 755 -18.69 -5.20 35.21
CA LEU A 755 -17.59 -6.08 35.62
C LEU A 755 -18.11 -7.41 36.20
N ALA A 756 -19.18 -7.37 36.99
CA ALA A 756 -19.88 -8.55 37.51
C ALA A 756 -20.45 -9.42 36.39
N LYS A 757 -21.06 -8.82 35.35
CA LYS A 757 -21.53 -9.54 34.16
C LYS A 757 -20.39 -10.10 33.32
N LEU A 758 -19.27 -9.37 33.23
CA LEU A 758 -18.04 -9.85 32.59
C LEU A 758 -17.52 -11.11 33.29
N PHE A 759 -17.39 -11.11 34.63
CA PHE A 759 -17.00 -12.31 35.36
C PHE A 759 -18.02 -13.46 35.23
N HIS A 760 -19.33 -13.19 35.32
CA HIS A 760 -20.35 -14.23 35.08
C HIS A 760 -20.23 -14.87 33.69
N SER A 761 -19.98 -14.06 32.64
CA SER A 761 -19.73 -14.53 31.27
C SER A 761 -18.41 -15.29 31.05
N LYS A 762 -17.59 -15.44 32.12
CA LYS A 762 -16.31 -16.14 32.12
C LYS A 762 -16.27 -17.27 33.17
N GLY A 763 -17.43 -17.81 33.58
CA GLY A 763 -17.51 -19.00 34.43
C GLY A 763 -17.29 -18.75 35.93
N PHE A 764 -17.66 -17.58 36.44
CA PHE A 764 -17.63 -17.27 37.88
C PHE A 764 -19.04 -17.24 38.47
N HIS A 765 -19.21 -17.79 39.68
CA HIS A 765 -20.43 -17.56 40.47
C HIS A 765 -20.36 -16.16 41.08
N ILE A 766 -21.40 -15.36 40.91
CA ILE A 766 -21.39 -13.94 41.29
C ILE A 766 -22.39 -13.66 42.40
N THR A 767 -21.91 -12.97 43.43
CA THR A 767 -22.76 -12.23 44.37
C THR A 767 -22.50 -10.75 44.21
N PHE A 768 -23.48 -10.01 43.67
CA PHE A 768 -23.39 -8.55 43.52
C PHE A 768 -24.08 -7.86 44.70
N VAL A 769 -23.31 -7.20 45.55
CA VAL A 769 -23.80 -6.55 46.77
C VAL A 769 -24.22 -5.13 46.47
N ASN A 770 -25.47 -4.78 46.79
CA ASN A 770 -25.96 -3.40 46.80
C ASN A 770 -26.13 -2.91 48.24
N THR A 771 -26.20 -1.59 48.45
CA THR A 771 -26.88 -1.07 49.64
C THR A 771 -28.39 -1.30 49.51
N GLU A 772 -29.08 -1.54 50.62
CA GLU A 772 -30.55 -1.70 50.64
C GLU A 772 -31.28 -0.58 49.87
N PHE A 773 -30.81 0.66 50.00
CA PHE A 773 -31.38 1.81 49.29
C PHE A 773 -31.31 1.64 47.77
N ASN A 774 -30.14 1.31 47.23
CA ASN A 774 -29.95 1.09 45.79
C ASN A 774 -30.68 -0.15 45.28
N HIS A 775 -30.73 -1.23 46.08
CA HIS A 775 -31.48 -2.44 45.75
C HIS A 775 -32.99 -2.14 45.62
N LYS A 776 -33.58 -1.44 46.61
CA LYS A 776 -34.98 -0.98 46.55
C LYS A 776 -35.23 -0.08 45.32
N ARG A 777 -34.27 0.79 44.97
CA ARG A 777 -34.35 1.66 43.79
C ARG A 777 -34.31 0.89 42.45
N PHE A 778 -33.54 -0.18 42.35
CA PHE A 778 -33.58 -1.07 41.19
C PHE A 778 -34.95 -1.74 41.05
N LEU A 779 -35.51 -2.30 42.13
CA LEU A 779 -36.83 -2.92 42.12
C LEU A 779 -37.93 -1.92 41.70
N LYS A 780 -37.94 -0.70 42.26
CA LYS A 780 -38.90 0.34 41.85
C LYS A 780 -38.77 0.71 40.37
N SER A 781 -37.55 0.80 39.84
CA SER A 781 -37.31 1.31 38.48
C SER A 781 -37.45 0.26 37.37
N ARG A 782 -37.50 -1.03 37.71
CA ARG A 782 -37.49 -2.13 36.71
C ARG A 782 -38.46 -3.29 37.00
N GLY A 783 -39.16 -3.29 38.14
CA GLY A 783 -40.11 -4.34 38.54
C GLY A 783 -39.63 -5.17 39.74
N PRO A 784 -40.51 -5.95 40.40
CA PRO A 784 -40.12 -6.85 41.49
C PRO A 784 -39.09 -7.89 41.04
N ASP A 785 -39.24 -8.42 39.84
CA ASP A 785 -38.37 -9.44 39.24
C ASP A 785 -37.02 -8.85 38.74
N ALA A 786 -36.77 -7.55 38.93
CA ALA A 786 -35.63 -6.84 38.34
C ALA A 786 -34.25 -7.24 38.88
N LEU A 787 -34.23 -7.92 40.03
CA LEU A 787 -33.05 -8.44 40.71
C LEU A 787 -33.16 -9.96 40.93
N ASP A 788 -34.11 -10.62 40.23
CA ASP A 788 -34.11 -12.07 40.14
C ASP A 788 -32.79 -12.53 39.50
N GLY A 789 -32.12 -13.43 40.20
CA GLY A 789 -30.81 -13.90 39.81
C GLY A 789 -30.84 -14.75 38.54
N LEU A 790 -29.73 -14.74 37.80
CA LEU A 790 -29.47 -15.79 36.83
C LEU A 790 -28.88 -17.01 37.55
N PRO A 791 -28.88 -18.21 36.94
CA PRO A 791 -28.06 -19.32 37.44
C PRO A 791 -26.62 -18.85 37.66
N ASN A 792 -26.14 -18.97 38.90
CA ASN A 792 -24.84 -18.48 39.37
C ASN A 792 -24.62 -16.94 39.33
N PHE A 793 -25.68 -16.13 39.32
CA PHE A 793 -25.61 -14.68 39.58
C PHE A 793 -26.73 -14.28 40.54
N ARG A 794 -26.40 -13.87 41.77
CA ARG A 794 -27.37 -13.30 42.73
C ARG A 794 -27.07 -11.84 43.06
N PHE A 795 -28.12 -11.12 43.46
CA PHE A 795 -28.01 -9.82 44.12
C PHE A 795 -28.22 -10.00 45.62
N GLU A 796 -27.32 -9.45 46.42
CA GLU A 796 -27.43 -9.43 47.88
C GLU A 796 -27.48 -7.97 48.37
N THR A 797 -27.80 -7.78 49.67
CA THR A 797 -27.83 -6.45 50.27
C THR A 797 -27.08 -6.35 51.58
N ILE A 798 -26.51 -5.18 51.82
CA ILE A 798 -26.13 -4.69 53.14
C ILE A 798 -26.88 -3.39 53.45
N PRO A 799 -27.23 -3.10 54.71
CA PRO A 799 -27.65 -1.78 55.13
C PRO A 799 -26.46 -0.80 55.02
N ASP A 800 -26.74 0.44 54.58
CA ASP A 800 -25.78 1.55 54.65
C ASP A 800 -25.80 2.27 56.01
N GLY A 801 -26.81 2.00 56.85
CA GLY A 801 -27.00 2.68 58.13
C GLY A 801 -27.37 4.15 57.99
N LEU A 802 -27.82 4.59 56.81
CA LEU A 802 -28.25 5.97 56.57
C LEU A 802 -29.75 6.15 56.88
N PRO A 803 -30.19 7.37 57.25
CA PRO A 803 -31.61 7.65 57.47
C PRO A 803 -32.44 7.37 56.21
N PRO A 804 -33.68 6.84 56.34
CA PRO A 804 -34.58 6.64 55.22
C PRO A 804 -34.81 7.94 54.43
N SER A 805 -34.42 7.93 53.15
CA SER A 805 -34.59 9.06 52.23
C SER A 805 -35.50 8.67 51.06
N HIS A 806 -35.98 9.67 50.30
CA HIS A 806 -36.85 9.40 49.16
C HIS A 806 -36.13 8.57 48.10
N ILE A 807 -36.74 7.47 47.65
CA ILE A 807 -36.13 6.44 46.80
C ILE A 807 -35.58 6.94 45.45
N ASP A 808 -36.08 8.08 44.96
CA ASP A 808 -35.59 8.72 43.72
C ASP A 808 -34.48 9.76 43.98
N ALA A 809 -34.24 10.15 45.23
CA ALA A 809 -33.16 11.08 45.59
C ALA A 809 -31.78 10.42 45.39
N THR A 810 -30.75 11.22 45.16
CA THR A 810 -29.36 10.76 45.27
C THR A 810 -28.95 10.96 46.73
N GLN A 811 -28.46 9.91 47.40
CA GLN A 811 -27.86 10.02 48.73
C GLN A 811 -26.64 10.96 48.66
N GLU A 812 -26.53 11.94 49.57
CA GLU A 812 -25.42 12.89 49.58
C GLU A 812 -24.09 12.18 49.89
N ILE A 813 -23.05 12.50 49.12
CA ILE A 813 -21.77 11.78 49.09
C ILE A 813 -21.04 11.81 50.43
N ASP A 814 -21.08 12.93 51.16
CA ASP A 814 -20.50 13.05 52.50
C ASP A 814 -21.14 12.04 53.48
N SER A 815 -22.45 11.77 53.34
CA SER A 815 -23.16 10.79 54.17
C SER A 815 -22.82 9.35 53.77
N ILE A 816 -22.79 9.05 52.47
CA ILE A 816 -22.30 7.76 51.94
C ILE A 816 -20.90 7.46 52.49
N THR A 817 -20.01 8.45 52.46
CA THR A 817 -18.64 8.33 52.93
C THR A 817 -18.56 7.89 54.38
N MET A 818 -19.25 8.61 55.28
CA MET A 818 -19.28 8.27 56.70
C MET A 818 -19.91 6.88 56.96
N ALA A 819 -20.90 6.49 56.14
CA ALA A 819 -21.49 5.15 56.21
C ALA A 819 -20.51 4.03 55.78
N VAL A 820 -19.74 4.26 54.71
CA VAL A 820 -18.70 3.32 54.26
C VAL A 820 -17.62 3.14 55.33
N GLU A 821 -17.16 4.25 55.93
CA GLU A 821 -16.16 4.24 56.99
C GLU A 821 -16.62 3.52 58.27
N ASN A 822 -17.87 3.77 58.73
CA ASN A 822 -18.29 3.43 60.10
C ASN A 822 -19.36 2.33 60.19
N ASN A 823 -20.20 2.14 59.15
CA ASN A 823 -21.40 1.31 59.24
C ASN A 823 -21.32 -0.01 58.45
N MET A 824 -20.64 -0.02 57.30
CA MET A 824 -20.77 -1.13 56.32
C MET A 824 -19.90 -2.37 56.61
N LEU A 825 -18.86 -2.25 57.46
CA LEU A 825 -17.92 -3.34 57.73
C LEU A 825 -18.58 -4.58 58.36
N ALA A 826 -19.32 -4.41 59.47
CA ALA A 826 -19.92 -5.55 60.16
C ALA A 826 -21.03 -6.23 59.34
N PRO A 827 -21.99 -5.52 58.71
CA PRO A 827 -22.99 -6.15 57.86
C PRO A 827 -22.40 -6.87 56.62
N PHE A 828 -21.26 -6.41 56.11
CA PHE A 828 -20.56 -7.10 55.01
C PHE A 828 -19.88 -8.39 55.49
N LYS A 829 -19.28 -8.42 56.68
CA LYS A 829 -18.80 -9.67 57.31
C LYS A 829 -19.95 -10.65 57.57
N ASP A 830 -21.06 -10.16 58.10
CA ASP A 830 -22.29 -10.95 58.31
C ASP A 830 -22.89 -11.49 56.99
N LEU A 831 -22.63 -10.84 55.86
CA LEU A 831 -22.98 -11.35 54.53
C LEU A 831 -22.00 -12.43 54.07
N LEU A 832 -20.69 -12.16 54.12
CA LEU A 832 -19.65 -13.14 53.75
C LEU A 832 -19.81 -14.47 54.51
N ALA A 833 -20.11 -14.41 55.80
CA ALA A 833 -20.35 -15.59 56.64
C ALA A 833 -21.57 -16.44 56.22
N LYS A 834 -22.52 -15.90 55.43
CA LYS A 834 -23.68 -16.61 54.87
C LYS A 834 -23.39 -17.21 53.49
N LEU A 835 -22.38 -16.72 52.79
CA LEU A 835 -22.03 -17.09 51.41
C LEU A 835 -21.16 -18.36 51.35
N VAL A 836 -21.64 -19.43 52.00
CA VAL A 836 -20.91 -20.70 52.17
C VAL A 836 -21.12 -21.73 51.04
N ASN A 837 -22.11 -21.53 50.17
CA ASN A 837 -22.37 -22.43 49.03
C ASN A 837 -22.75 -21.64 47.75
N PRO A 838 -21.92 -21.69 46.69
CA PRO A 838 -20.49 -22.02 46.76
C PRO A 838 -19.77 -21.08 47.72
N ALA A 839 -18.68 -21.53 48.36
CA ALA A 839 -17.90 -20.68 49.26
C ALA A 839 -17.21 -19.55 48.48
N VAL A 840 -17.18 -18.33 49.04
CA VAL A 840 -16.49 -17.18 48.44
C VAL A 840 -15.00 -17.50 48.22
N THR A 841 -14.47 -17.14 47.06
CA THR A 841 -13.05 -17.35 46.69
C THR A 841 -12.28 -16.03 46.56
N CYS A 842 -12.97 -14.94 46.21
CA CYS A 842 -12.38 -13.62 46.03
C CYS A 842 -13.43 -12.52 46.24
N ILE A 843 -12.98 -11.34 46.68
CA ILE A 843 -13.76 -10.10 46.74
C ILE A 843 -13.18 -9.12 45.73
N VAL A 844 -14.01 -8.60 44.83
CA VAL A 844 -13.66 -7.46 43.96
C VAL A 844 -14.39 -6.24 44.50
N SER A 845 -13.62 -5.29 45.02
CA SER A 845 -14.13 -4.13 45.74
C SER A 845 -13.78 -2.84 45.02
N ASP A 846 -14.69 -1.87 45.08
CA ASP A 846 -14.41 -0.51 44.65
C ASP A 846 -13.30 0.12 45.51
N ALA A 847 -12.39 0.87 44.88
CA ALA A 847 -11.32 1.57 45.58
C ALA A 847 -11.80 2.51 46.70
N PHE A 848 -13.05 2.98 46.64
CA PHE A 848 -13.67 3.80 47.69
C PHE A 848 -14.41 3.00 48.79
N MET A 849 -14.27 1.66 48.83
CA MET A 849 -14.87 0.78 49.83
C MET A 849 -13.79 0.08 50.70
N PRO A 850 -12.87 0.82 51.35
CA PRO A 850 -11.63 0.28 51.94
C PRO A 850 -11.87 -0.78 53.03
N PHE A 851 -12.99 -0.73 53.74
CA PHE A 851 -13.34 -1.68 54.79
C PHE A 851 -13.38 -3.14 54.30
N THR A 852 -13.56 -3.37 53.00
CA THR A 852 -13.59 -4.72 52.42
C THR A 852 -12.23 -5.41 52.47
N ILE A 853 -11.13 -4.66 52.58
CA ILE A 853 -9.79 -5.23 52.75
C ILE A 853 -9.73 -5.92 54.12
N THR A 854 -10.08 -5.20 55.20
CA THR A 854 -10.18 -5.76 56.55
C THR A 854 -11.15 -6.94 56.64
N ALA A 855 -12.29 -6.87 55.91
CA ALA A 855 -13.22 -7.99 55.83
C ALA A 855 -12.65 -9.21 55.07
N ALA A 856 -11.79 -9.01 54.07
CA ALA A 856 -11.12 -10.07 53.33
C ALA A 856 -9.99 -10.70 54.15
N GLU A 857 -9.14 -9.88 54.79
CA GLU A 857 -8.04 -10.30 55.66
C GLU A 857 -8.56 -11.19 56.81
N GLU A 858 -9.61 -10.75 57.52
CA GLU A 858 -10.23 -11.54 58.60
C GLU A 858 -10.92 -12.82 58.10
N ALA A 859 -11.42 -12.84 56.86
CA ALA A 859 -12.03 -14.01 56.24
C ALA A 859 -11.03 -14.95 55.54
N GLY A 860 -9.74 -14.59 55.48
CA GLY A 860 -8.73 -15.34 54.71
C GLY A 860 -8.95 -15.30 53.18
N LEU A 861 -9.71 -14.32 52.69
CA LEU A 861 -10.08 -14.18 51.28
C LEU A 861 -9.12 -13.25 50.53
N LYS A 862 -8.95 -13.50 49.22
CA LYS A 862 -8.26 -12.56 48.33
C LYS A 862 -9.15 -11.36 48.03
N VAL A 863 -8.62 -10.15 48.15
CA VAL A 863 -9.28 -8.91 47.70
C VAL A 863 -8.54 -8.32 46.50
N VAL A 864 -9.31 -7.86 45.52
CA VAL A 864 -8.84 -7.09 44.36
C VAL A 864 -9.52 -5.74 44.39
N MET A 865 -8.73 -4.66 44.41
CA MET A 865 -9.26 -3.30 44.40
C MET A 865 -9.46 -2.84 42.95
N PHE A 866 -10.65 -2.39 42.61
CA PHE A 866 -11.03 -1.90 41.29
C PHE A 866 -11.30 -0.39 41.33
N VAL A 867 -10.52 0.37 40.57
CA VAL A 867 -10.55 1.83 40.53
C VAL A 867 -11.40 2.27 39.33
N SER A 868 -12.68 2.58 39.54
CA SER A 868 -13.59 2.94 38.42
C SER A 868 -13.41 4.35 37.85
N MET A 869 -12.18 4.87 37.82
CA MET A 869 -11.78 6.17 37.29
C MET A 869 -10.47 6.07 36.51
N SER A 870 -10.26 6.95 35.55
CA SER A 870 -9.08 6.91 34.68
C SER A 870 -7.76 6.96 35.46
N ALA A 871 -6.72 6.31 34.93
CA ALA A 871 -5.39 6.28 35.54
C ALA A 871 -4.82 7.69 35.82
N CYS A 872 -5.08 8.68 34.94
CA CYS A 872 -4.70 10.08 35.18
C CYS A 872 -5.51 10.72 36.32
N GLY A 873 -6.79 10.37 36.47
CA GLY A 873 -7.61 10.71 37.63
C GLY A 873 -7.04 10.12 38.91
N TYR A 874 -6.87 8.80 38.97
CA TYR A 874 -6.32 8.09 40.13
C TYR A 874 -4.92 8.58 40.53
N MET A 875 -4.05 8.88 39.57
CA MET A 875 -2.75 9.51 39.84
C MET A 875 -2.89 10.93 40.39
N GLY A 876 -3.85 11.72 39.90
CA GLY A 876 -4.23 12.99 40.50
C GLY A 876 -4.68 12.86 41.96
N TYR A 877 -5.44 11.80 42.29
CA TYR A 877 -5.80 11.48 43.67
C TYR A 877 -4.54 11.14 44.48
N LYS A 878 -3.66 10.24 44.00
CA LYS A 878 -2.39 9.92 44.68
C LYS A 878 -1.51 11.14 44.99
N GLN A 879 -1.52 12.17 44.15
CA GLN A 879 -0.75 13.39 44.42
C GLN A 879 -1.32 14.29 45.52
N LEU A 880 -2.56 14.07 45.99
CA LEU A 880 -3.19 14.89 47.04
C LEU A 880 -2.41 14.90 48.35
N HIS A 881 -1.77 13.78 48.73
CA HIS A 881 -0.88 13.75 49.90
C HIS A 881 0.31 14.72 49.69
N SER A 882 1.00 14.60 48.56
CA SER A 882 2.14 15.45 48.23
C SER A 882 1.76 16.94 48.09
N LEU A 883 0.57 17.24 47.54
CA LEU A 883 0.04 18.61 47.45
C LEU A 883 -0.32 19.20 48.81
N LYS A 884 -0.80 18.38 49.75
CA LYS A 884 -1.07 18.74 51.15
C LYS A 884 0.22 19.00 51.93
N GLU A 885 1.22 18.12 51.80
CA GLU A 885 2.55 18.29 52.40
C GLU A 885 3.28 19.53 51.88
N LYS A 886 3.24 19.77 50.57
CA LYS A 886 3.78 20.98 49.93
C LYS A 886 2.96 22.24 50.19
N GLY A 887 1.85 22.14 50.93
CA GLY A 887 1.02 23.26 51.35
C GLY A 887 0.19 23.92 50.24
N PHE A 888 0.08 23.29 49.06
CA PHE A 888 -0.83 23.69 47.98
C PHE A 888 -2.28 23.29 48.26
N PHE A 889 -2.50 22.29 49.12
CA PHE A 889 -3.83 21.86 49.54
C PHE A 889 -4.02 21.89 51.06
N PRO A 890 -5.16 22.40 51.60
CA PRO A 890 -6.18 23.18 50.89
C PRO A 890 -5.65 24.54 50.45
N LEU A 891 -6.27 25.14 49.42
CA LEU A 891 -5.84 26.41 48.84
C LEU A 891 -5.80 27.53 49.89
N LYS A 892 -4.62 28.12 50.06
CA LYS A 892 -4.35 29.25 50.95
C LYS A 892 -4.58 30.58 50.24
N ASP A 893 -5.84 30.87 49.89
CA ASP A 893 -6.45 32.20 50.04
C ASP A 893 -7.87 32.23 49.47
N LYS A 894 -8.70 33.13 50.00
CA LYS A 894 -10.06 33.38 49.48
C LYS A 894 -10.02 34.45 48.39
N TRP A 895 -10.09 34.04 47.13
CA TRP A 895 -10.71 34.91 46.12
C TRP A 895 -12.01 34.30 45.61
N ARG A 896 -13.10 35.01 45.85
CA ARG A 896 -14.42 34.68 45.30
C ARG A 896 -14.41 35.04 43.81
N LEU A 897 -14.83 34.13 42.94
CA LEU A 897 -15.41 34.53 41.67
C LEU A 897 -16.77 35.16 41.98
N GLU A 898 -17.03 36.37 41.49
CA GLU A 898 -18.23 37.15 41.85
C GLU A 898 -19.51 36.65 41.15
N SER A 899 -19.43 35.58 40.36
CA SER A 899 -20.56 34.79 39.88
C SER A 899 -21.11 33.90 41.00
N GLY A 900 -21.91 34.48 41.90
CA GLY A 900 -22.36 33.86 43.14
C GLY A 900 -23.29 32.64 43.01
N ASN A 901 -22.71 31.45 42.85
CA ASN A 901 -23.24 30.18 43.35
C ASN A 901 -22.06 29.30 43.77
N ASP A 902 -22.05 28.84 45.02
CA ASP A 902 -20.87 28.21 45.62
C ASP A 902 -20.46 26.90 44.93
N PHE A 903 -19.17 26.83 44.54
CA PHE A 903 -18.49 25.55 44.36
C PHE A 903 -18.53 24.82 45.70
N ARG A 904 -19.28 23.71 45.78
CA ARG A 904 -19.25 22.83 46.96
C ARG A 904 -17.81 22.35 47.17
N TYR A 905 -17.18 22.80 48.25
CA TYR A 905 -15.95 22.19 48.74
C TYR A 905 -16.25 20.74 49.15
N TRP A 906 -16.01 19.79 48.25
CA TRP A 906 -15.98 18.37 48.57
C TRP A 906 -14.97 18.16 49.69
N LYS A 907 -15.43 17.85 50.91
CA LYS A 907 -14.54 17.46 51.99
C LYS A 907 -14.01 16.08 51.69
N LEU A 908 -12.68 15.97 51.58
CA LEU A 908 -11.95 14.79 51.11
C LEU A 908 -11.95 13.61 52.10
N SER A 909 -13.03 13.34 52.84
CA SER A 909 -13.14 12.17 53.72
C SER A 909 -12.94 10.86 52.93
N LEU A 910 -13.72 10.66 51.87
CA LEU A 910 -13.65 9.50 50.96
C LEU A 910 -12.28 9.32 50.30
N MET A 911 -11.47 10.38 50.28
CA MET A 911 -10.19 10.45 49.59
C MET A 911 -9.00 10.32 50.55
N ASN A 912 -9.16 10.62 51.85
CA ASN A 912 -8.13 10.33 52.86
C ASN A 912 -7.97 8.81 53.05
N CYS A 913 -9.07 8.05 53.13
CA CYS A 913 -9.04 6.62 53.44
C CYS A 913 -8.23 5.76 52.44
N VAL A 914 -8.02 6.23 51.22
CA VAL A 914 -7.23 5.56 50.17
C VAL A 914 -5.75 6.00 50.18
N LEU A 915 -5.41 7.07 50.92
CA LEU A 915 -4.18 7.84 50.71
C LEU A 915 -3.39 8.21 51.99
N THR A 916 -3.93 8.00 53.19
CA THR A 916 -3.24 8.38 54.46
C THR A 916 -2.85 7.20 55.36
N ASP A 917 -3.14 5.95 54.96
CA ASP A 917 -2.70 4.77 55.70
C ASP A 917 -1.46 4.14 55.02
N GLU A 918 -0.33 4.13 55.70
CA GLU A 918 0.92 3.56 55.16
C GLU A 918 0.86 2.05 54.98
N SER A 919 -0.03 1.32 55.67
CA SER A 919 -0.19 -0.13 55.48
C SER A 919 -0.61 -0.46 54.04
N TYR A 920 -1.43 0.40 53.44
CA TYR A 920 -1.92 0.32 52.06
C TYR A 920 -0.78 0.36 51.03
N LEU A 921 0.33 1.05 51.35
CA LEU A 921 1.53 1.13 50.52
C LEU A 921 2.52 -0.01 50.80
N ARG A 922 2.64 -0.46 52.06
CA ARG A 922 3.64 -1.45 52.49
C ARG A 922 3.25 -2.90 52.20
N ASN A 923 1.96 -3.22 52.15
CA ASN A 923 1.48 -4.61 52.04
C ASN A 923 1.29 -5.12 50.58
N GLY A 924 1.82 -4.43 49.57
CA GLY A 924 1.80 -4.89 48.17
C GLY A 924 0.45 -4.82 47.45
N TYR A 925 -0.62 -4.32 48.08
CA TYR A 925 -1.97 -4.27 47.48
C TYR A 925 -2.08 -3.44 46.19
N LEU A 926 -1.11 -2.54 45.92
CA LEU A 926 -1.01 -1.83 44.65
C LEU A 926 -0.72 -2.75 43.45
N GLU A 927 -0.04 -3.88 43.64
CA GLU A 927 0.25 -4.85 42.58
C GLU A 927 -1.00 -5.66 42.19
N ASN A 928 -2.01 -5.68 43.07
CA ASN A 928 -3.31 -6.33 42.88
C ASN A 928 -4.46 -5.31 42.68
N THR A 929 -4.13 -4.05 42.34
CA THR A 929 -5.11 -3.01 42.03
C THR A 929 -5.34 -2.93 40.52
N ILE A 930 -6.58 -3.11 40.08
CA ILE A 930 -7.00 -2.95 38.68
C ILE A 930 -7.58 -1.54 38.49
N ILE A 931 -7.13 -0.85 37.44
CA ILE A 931 -7.59 0.47 36.99
C ILE A 931 -8.32 0.31 35.65
#